data_AF-A0A9W8JDS6-F1
#
_entry.id   AF-A0A9W8JDS6-F1
#
_cell.length_a   1.000
_cell.length_b   1.000
_cell.length_c   1.000
_cell.angle_alpha   90.00
_cell.angle_beta   90.00
_cell.angle_gamma   90.00
#
_symmetry.space_group_name_H-M   'P 1'
#
loop_
_entity.id
_entity.type
_entity.pdbx_description
1 polymer ?
#
loop_
_entity_poly.entity_id
_entity_poly.type
_entity_poly.pdbx_seq_one_letter_code
_entity_poly.pdbx_strand_id
1 'polypeptide(L)'
;MPEPWRSRNTQGNDEVVHSSPVQQANTSRWHNGNSNRGGWQKRDHWRPRGGHGNGRGRRWGGQQQAEGNWNRAQDTWNNDTPLKPADEVDTPDPWAPTYPAEADWGLPQPVKKEPENLEELMKAQAHMHSDFVRDLIPFYLKTIEASEKGEPEVKLESYLEEMIQKRKASGWYWSLSDSGKKAGDGWSDHRASNNGWGVVQDDGWGEPATGRSGGEDWGRTQQDKGWADPTQQNDGWGIVSRKVNQPFHGVSIIAFPFPMRIEQGFQPAPFPEQNVYLTDPVLPSLLERLLPQSVLEEVQPDLQRLGDDVVKVIRPLASSPLVSPPTVTQYDQWGRRIDALQTSEGWRKLKAIAQKEGIPGIFYERLYGEHSRVYGFAKILLMVGDTQEVFCPLSMTDGAARILEQLGKGPWYDVYERLISRDPAKAFTAGQWMTERPGGSDVSQTETVATSTSRSHSYGDVYSLNGVKWFSSATDSEISLALARTGSLEDGSRGLSLFLVPLRLPLFPGPSETPPVSNNIFLHRLKNKIGTHALPTAELSLEDTEAYLVSPLNKGVKSITPVLNITRVWSAVTSTGHLRKCLEIAVSYAGVRRVGNGKELLKDNSVHVERLTKVSLLYRALTHLVFGVVQLMGRVECRETGAKDESLRLRMLTPVVKAFAAEKASGGMEEAMAALGGAGYMEENGFGRAIRDALVEK
;
A
#
# COMPACT_ATOMS: atom_id res chain seq x y z
N MET A 1 -25.49 -4.87 34.47
CA MET A 1 -26.79 -4.30 34.05
C MET A 1 -26.88 -2.88 34.58
N PRO A 2 -27.05 -1.91 33.69
CA PRO A 2 -28.36 -1.25 33.53
C PRO A 2 -28.90 -1.34 32.07
N GLU A 3 -30.22 -1.18 31.94
CA GLU A 3 -31.07 -1.44 30.77
C GLU A 3 -31.09 -0.35 29.67
N PRO A 4 -31.54 -0.68 28.44
CA PRO A 4 -31.50 0.19 27.26
C PRO A 4 -32.77 1.01 27.00
N TRP A 5 -32.59 2.20 26.42
CA TRP A 5 -33.67 3.12 26.03
C TRP A 5 -34.38 2.70 24.73
N ARG A 6 -35.71 2.58 24.79
CA ARG A 6 -36.64 2.47 23.64
C ARG A 6 -37.28 3.82 23.32
N SER A 7 -37.55 4.00 22.02
CA SER A 7 -38.28 5.11 21.41
C SER A 7 -39.78 5.12 21.76
N ARG A 8 -40.39 6.31 21.76
CA ARG A 8 -41.84 6.49 21.64
C ARG A 8 -42.17 7.63 20.66
N ASN A 9 -42.89 7.26 19.60
CA ASN A 9 -43.77 8.14 18.84
C ASN A 9 -45.15 8.16 19.53
N THR A 10 -45.82 9.32 19.53
CA THR A 10 -47.29 9.44 19.64
C THR A 10 -47.78 10.56 18.73
N GLN A 11 -48.89 10.28 18.03
CA GLN A 11 -49.59 11.10 17.02
C GLN A 11 -50.60 12.11 17.61
N GLY A 12 -50.94 13.13 16.80
CA GLY A 12 -52.23 13.84 16.69
C GLY A 12 -52.45 15.05 17.62
N ASN A 13 -53.02 16.19 17.22
CA ASN A 13 -53.70 16.58 15.98
C ASN A 13 -53.98 18.12 15.99
N ASP A 14 -54.37 18.64 14.81
CA ASP A 14 -55.16 19.87 14.53
C ASP A 14 -54.48 21.16 13.98
N GLU A 15 -54.48 21.23 12.64
CA GLU A 15 -54.93 22.28 11.69
C GLU A 15 -54.63 23.80 11.89
N VAL A 16 -54.07 24.48 10.86
CA VAL A 16 -54.79 25.27 9.81
C VAL A 16 -53.80 25.99 8.86
N VAL A 17 -53.83 25.58 7.58
CA VAL A 17 -53.86 26.32 6.28
C VAL A 17 -53.22 27.73 6.11
N HIS A 18 -52.24 27.88 5.19
CA HIS A 18 -52.37 28.62 3.90
C HIS A 18 -51.06 28.80 3.07
N SER A 19 -51.07 28.21 1.86
CA SER A 19 -50.62 28.69 0.52
C SER A 19 -49.26 29.41 0.24
N SER A 20 -48.46 28.74 -0.60
CA SER A 20 -47.55 29.18 -1.71
C SER A 20 -47.96 30.48 -2.46
N PRO A 21 -47.10 31.17 -3.28
CA PRO A 21 -46.15 30.56 -4.23
C PRO A 21 -44.85 31.32 -4.65
N VAL A 22 -44.07 30.56 -5.44
CA VAL A 22 -42.99 30.86 -6.41
C VAL A 22 -43.03 32.24 -7.11
N GLN A 23 -41.85 32.86 -7.32
CA GLN A 23 -41.53 33.59 -8.57
C GLN A 23 -40.03 33.77 -8.84
N GLN A 24 -39.68 33.69 -10.13
CA GLN A 24 -38.36 33.80 -10.75
C GLN A 24 -37.91 35.26 -11.01
N ALA A 25 -36.58 35.41 -11.14
CA ALA A 25 -35.83 36.32 -12.01
C ALA A 25 -35.95 37.85 -11.83
N ASN A 26 -34.79 38.51 -11.59
CA ASN A 26 -34.29 39.51 -12.54
C ASN A 26 -32.83 39.91 -12.32
N THR A 27 -32.15 40.07 -13.44
CA THR A 27 -30.82 40.66 -13.66
C THR A 27 -30.77 42.16 -13.41
N SER A 28 -29.63 42.72 -12.97
CA SER A 28 -29.13 44.00 -13.49
C SER A 28 -27.67 44.29 -13.08
N ARG A 29 -27.06 45.16 -13.89
CA ARG A 29 -25.65 45.46 -14.12
C ARG A 29 -25.28 46.84 -13.49
N TRP A 30 -24.01 46.98 -13.07
CA TRP A 30 -23.14 48.19 -13.07
C TRP A 30 -23.51 49.41 -12.19
N HIS A 31 -22.60 49.84 -11.29
CA HIS A 31 -21.63 50.93 -11.54
C HIS A 31 -20.74 51.29 -10.32
N ASN A 32 -19.59 51.88 -10.65
CA ASN A 32 -18.51 52.43 -9.84
C ASN A 32 -18.93 53.46 -8.77
N GLY A 33 -18.12 53.54 -7.70
CA GLY A 33 -18.07 54.69 -6.79
C GLY A 33 -16.83 54.66 -5.89
N ASN A 34 -15.74 55.27 -6.37
CA ASN A 34 -14.50 55.51 -5.64
C ASN A 34 -14.61 56.81 -4.81
N SER A 35 -14.09 56.89 -3.58
CA SER A 35 -13.27 58.04 -3.14
C SER A 35 -12.68 57.92 -1.72
N ASN A 36 -11.42 58.38 -1.65
CA ASN A 36 -10.71 59.03 -0.54
C ASN A 36 -10.12 58.18 0.61
N ARG A 37 -8.92 58.47 1.15
CA ARG A 37 -7.70 59.22 0.74
C ARG A 37 -6.72 59.14 1.94
N GLY A 38 -5.41 59.16 1.66
CA GLY A 38 -4.34 59.54 2.61
C GLY A 38 -3.43 58.38 3.00
N GLY A 39 -2.11 58.42 2.89
CA GLY A 39 -1.19 59.50 2.57
C GLY A 39 0.21 58.92 2.31
N TRP A 40 1.03 59.73 1.65
CA TRP A 40 2.29 59.42 0.99
C TRP A 40 3.49 59.26 1.94
N GLN A 41 4.49 58.47 1.54
CA GLN A 41 5.88 58.96 1.41
C GLN A 41 6.72 58.10 0.45
N LYS A 42 7.33 58.79 -0.52
CA LYS A 42 8.31 58.32 -1.51
C LYS A 42 9.70 58.22 -0.88
N ARG A 43 10.55 57.34 -1.42
CA ARG A 43 11.90 57.71 -1.90
C ARG A 43 12.38 56.80 -3.03
N ASP A 44 13.14 57.42 -3.90
CA ASP A 44 13.34 57.09 -5.31
C ASP A 44 14.53 56.15 -5.61
N HIS A 45 14.36 55.42 -6.71
CA HIS A 45 15.29 55.10 -7.81
C HIS A 45 16.80 54.87 -7.55
N TRP A 46 17.32 53.75 -8.10
CA TRP A 46 18.28 53.78 -9.23
C TRP A 46 18.23 52.45 -10.02
N ARG A 47 18.40 52.54 -11.35
CA ARG A 47 18.31 51.47 -12.37
C ARG A 47 19.68 51.31 -13.10
N PRO A 48 19.87 50.34 -14.02
CA PRO A 48 21.04 49.47 -14.14
C PRO A 48 21.96 49.78 -15.35
N ARG A 49 23.15 49.13 -15.39
CA ARG A 49 24.00 48.79 -16.56
C ARG A 49 24.96 47.67 -16.08
N GLY A 50 25.38 46.61 -16.78
CA GLY A 50 25.33 46.21 -18.19
C GLY A 50 26.69 45.59 -18.57
N GLY A 51 26.69 44.37 -19.14
CA GLY A 51 27.63 43.97 -20.22
C GLY A 51 28.96 43.25 -19.92
N HIS A 52 29.02 42.00 -20.43
CA HIS A 52 30.15 41.32 -21.12
C HIS A 52 31.41 40.82 -20.40
N GLY A 53 31.79 39.57 -20.73
CA GLY A 53 33.20 39.24 -21.02
C GLY A 53 33.68 37.83 -20.66
N ASN A 54 33.87 36.98 -21.67
CA ASN A 54 34.50 35.65 -21.65
C ASN A 54 35.89 35.58 -20.97
N GLY A 55 36.26 34.40 -20.45
CA GLY A 55 37.67 34.07 -20.17
C GLY A 55 37.92 32.66 -19.65
N ARG A 56 38.44 31.79 -20.52
CA ARG A 56 38.91 30.41 -20.28
C ARG A 56 40.09 30.36 -19.30
N GLY A 57 40.28 29.25 -18.56
CA GLY A 57 41.58 29.01 -17.90
C GLY A 57 41.70 27.82 -16.93
N ARG A 58 41.85 26.61 -17.50
CA ARG A 58 42.65 25.43 -17.06
C ARG A 58 43.09 25.23 -15.58
N ARG A 59 42.87 23.97 -15.14
CA ARG A 59 43.74 23.01 -14.39
C ARG A 59 44.47 23.50 -13.12
N TRP A 60 44.44 22.70 -12.06
CA TRP A 60 45.51 21.74 -11.71
C TRP A 60 45.03 20.86 -10.54
N GLY A 61 45.14 19.54 -10.70
CA GLY A 61 45.20 18.59 -9.59
C GLY A 61 46.66 18.21 -9.36
N GLY A 62 46.97 17.64 -8.20
CA GLY A 62 48.28 17.05 -7.93
C GLY A 62 48.59 16.88 -6.44
N GLN A 63 48.59 15.61 -6.01
CA GLN A 63 49.09 15.09 -4.73
C GLN A 63 50.55 15.48 -4.45
N GLN A 64 50.97 15.50 -3.17
CA GLN A 64 51.87 14.49 -2.58
C GLN A 64 52.36 14.83 -1.16
N GLN A 65 52.45 13.75 -0.34
CA GLN A 65 53.43 13.44 0.72
C GLN A 65 53.50 14.31 1.99
N ALA A 66 53.99 13.85 3.15
CA ALA A 66 54.08 12.59 3.90
C ALA A 66 54.95 12.93 5.14
N GLU A 67 54.78 12.13 6.21
CA GLU A 67 55.70 11.94 7.35
C GLU A 67 55.66 12.90 8.56
N GLY A 68 55.59 12.26 9.75
CA GLY A 68 55.75 12.90 11.07
C GLY A 68 55.27 12.02 12.22
N ASN A 69 55.99 10.92 12.50
CA ASN A 69 55.91 10.09 13.71
C ASN A 69 55.99 10.94 15.00
N TRP A 70 55.28 10.56 16.09
CA TRP A 70 55.82 10.41 17.45
C TRP A 70 54.83 9.68 18.37
N ASN A 71 55.37 8.79 19.20
CA ASN A 71 54.69 7.88 20.11
C ASN A 71 55.05 8.26 21.58
N ARG A 72 54.16 7.90 22.52
CA ARG A 72 54.33 7.80 24.01
C ARG A 72 54.22 9.04 24.92
N ALA A 73 53.11 9.03 25.68
CA ALA A 73 53.01 8.67 27.10
C ALA A 73 53.20 9.72 28.24
N GLN A 74 52.27 9.57 29.21
CA GLN A 74 52.31 9.83 30.66
C GLN A 74 51.86 11.18 31.25
N ASP A 75 50.67 11.07 31.87
CA ASP A 75 50.34 11.30 33.29
C ASP A 75 50.44 12.69 33.94
N THR A 76 49.52 12.85 34.92
CA THR A 76 49.35 13.89 35.96
C THR A 76 48.43 15.07 35.58
N TRP A 77 47.33 15.43 36.27
CA TRP A 77 46.97 15.35 37.70
C TRP A 77 45.44 15.44 37.98
N ASN A 78 45.13 15.11 39.23
CA ASN A 78 43.85 14.82 39.91
C ASN A 78 42.91 16.01 40.26
N ASN A 79 41.63 15.63 40.40
CA ASN A 79 40.61 16.00 41.42
C ASN A 79 40.08 17.43 41.55
N ASP A 80 38.76 17.57 41.37
CA ASP A 80 37.85 17.90 42.49
C ASP A 80 36.43 17.34 42.23
N THR A 81 35.83 16.73 43.26
CA THR A 81 34.54 16.00 43.26
C THR A 81 33.44 16.84 43.96
N PRO A 82 32.15 16.42 44.04
CA PRO A 82 31.03 17.06 43.36
C PRO A 82 29.94 17.61 44.31
N LEU A 83 28.96 18.36 43.77
CA LEU A 83 27.69 18.62 44.45
C LEU A 83 26.55 17.85 43.75
N LYS A 84 25.94 16.90 44.48
CA LYS A 84 24.65 16.26 44.14
C LYS A 84 23.49 17.23 44.35
N PRO A 85 22.41 17.09 43.56
CA PRO A 85 21.11 16.62 44.09
C PRO A 85 20.48 15.59 43.14
N ALA A 86 19.44 14.82 43.45
CA ALA A 86 18.75 14.38 44.65
C ALA A 86 18.06 13.08 44.17
N ASP A 87 18.00 12.09 45.04
CA ASP A 87 17.52 10.72 44.83
C ASP A 87 16.38 10.55 43.81
N GLU A 88 16.71 10.11 42.58
CA GLU A 88 15.78 9.37 41.72
C GLU A 88 15.82 7.91 42.18
N VAL A 89 14.67 7.43 42.65
CA VAL A 89 14.45 6.01 42.91
C VAL A 89 14.55 5.30 41.57
N ASP A 90 15.63 4.54 41.41
CA ASP A 90 15.91 3.67 40.27
C ASP A 90 14.83 2.57 40.22
N THR A 91 13.70 2.85 39.57
CA THR A 91 12.80 1.80 39.09
C THR A 91 13.36 1.30 37.77
N PRO A 92 13.84 0.04 37.67
CA PRO A 92 14.32 -0.49 36.41
C PRO A 92 13.21 -0.43 35.36
N ASP A 93 13.48 0.17 34.21
CA ASP A 93 12.62 0.03 33.02
C ASP A 93 12.54 -1.46 32.65
N PRO A 94 11.37 -2.11 32.75
CA PRO A 94 11.21 -3.53 32.42
C PRO A 94 11.42 -3.82 30.91
N TRP A 95 11.64 -2.78 30.09
CA TRP A 95 11.84 -2.88 28.64
C TRP A 95 13.28 -2.58 28.17
N ALA A 96 14.25 -2.43 29.07
CA ALA A 96 15.66 -2.30 28.69
C ALA A 96 16.31 -3.69 28.54
N PRO A 97 16.59 -4.19 27.31
CA PRO A 97 17.34 -5.43 27.16
C PRO A 97 18.83 -5.19 27.43
N THR A 98 19.43 -5.97 28.33
CA THR A 98 20.88 -6.07 28.49
C THR A 98 21.49 -6.76 27.27
N TYR A 99 22.24 -6.02 26.44
CA TYR A 99 23.10 -6.57 25.40
C TYR A 99 24.55 -6.15 25.65
N PRO A 100 25.55 -7.02 25.39
CA PRO A 100 26.96 -6.67 25.51
C PRO A 100 27.34 -5.56 24.53
N ALA A 101 28.16 -4.62 24.97
CA ALA A 101 28.45 -3.33 24.33
C ALA A 101 29.30 -3.38 23.04
N GLU A 102 29.41 -4.53 22.36
CA GLU A 102 30.42 -4.73 21.30
C GLU A 102 29.90 -5.51 20.07
N ALA A 103 28.63 -5.34 19.70
CA ALA A 103 28.15 -5.84 18.40
C ALA A 103 28.41 -4.79 17.31
N ASP A 104 29.53 -4.95 16.60
CA ASP A 104 29.92 -4.19 15.42
C ASP A 104 28.88 -4.36 14.29
N TRP A 105 28.01 -3.37 14.09
CA TRP A 105 27.03 -3.33 12.99
C TRP A 105 27.66 -2.75 11.72
N GLY A 106 28.73 -3.40 11.25
CA GLY A 106 29.23 -3.21 9.89
C GLY A 106 28.14 -3.51 8.85
N LEU A 107 28.28 -2.94 7.66
CA LEU A 107 27.42 -3.18 6.49
C LEU A 107 26.92 -4.64 6.47
N PRO A 108 25.60 -4.93 6.37
CA PRO A 108 25.17 -6.29 6.10
C PRO A 108 25.64 -6.62 4.69
N GLN A 109 26.76 -7.34 4.61
CA GLN A 109 27.17 -8.01 3.39
C GLN A 109 26.00 -8.89 2.95
N PRO A 110 25.66 -8.97 1.64
CA PRO A 110 24.73 -9.99 1.19
C PRO A 110 25.20 -11.32 1.77
N VAL A 111 24.32 -11.99 2.50
CA VAL A 111 24.63 -13.25 3.17
C VAL A 111 24.89 -14.27 2.06
N LYS A 112 26.16 -14.38 1.64
CA LYS A 112 26.63 -15.33 0.63
C LYS A 112 26.71 -16.75 1.17
N LYS A 113 26.50 -16.93 2.48
CA LYS A 113 26.62 -18.20 3.19
C LYS A 113 25.35 -18.47 3.98
N GLU A 114 24.76 -19.63 3.78
CA GLU A 114 23.48 -20.01 4.38
C GLU A 114 23.54 -20.11 5.91
N PRO A 115 22.41 -19.85 6.61
CA PRO A 115 22.37 -19.86 8.06
C PRO A 115 22.58 -21.27 8.62
N GLU A 116 23.60 -21.44 9.46
CA GLU A 116 23.95 -22.71 10.11
C GLU A 116 23.24 -22.89 11.46
N ASN A 117 22.71 -21.82 12.04
CA ASN A 117 22.05 -21.80 13.34
C ASN A 117 20.83 -20.85 13.36
N LEU A 118 20.06 -20.92 14.45
CA LEU A 118 18.84 -20.14 14.62
C LEU A 118 19.10 -18.63 14.59
N GLU A 119 20.21 -18.18 15.19
CA GLU A 119 20.56 -16.76 15.23
C GLU A 119 20.85 -16.20 13.84
N GLU A 120 21.58 -16.95 13.01
CA GLU A 120 21.85 -16.60 11.61
C GLU A 120 20.59 -16.63 10.75
N LEU A 121 19.70 -17.60 10.96
CA LEU A 121 18.41 -17.69 10.27
C LEU A 121 17.55 -16.45 10.57
N MET A 122 17.50 -16.03 11.84
CA MET A 122 16.77 -14.83 12.25
C MET A 122 17.34 -13.54 11.65
N LYS A 123 18.66 -13.48 11.39
CA LYS A 123 19.31 -12.35 10.71
C LYS A 123 19.05 -12.36 9.20
N ALA A 124 19.02 -13.53 8.56
CA ALA A 124 18.83 -13.69 7.11
C ALA A 124 17.35 -13.63 6.68
N GLN A 125 16.40 -13.76 7.62
CA GLN A 125 14.95 -13.81 7.36
C GLN A 125 14.42 -12.66 6.49
N ALA A 126 15.04 -11.47 6.59
CA ALA A 126 14.66 -10.30 5.79
C ALA A 126 14.83 -10.50 4.28
N HIS A 127 15.48 -11.57 3.82
CA HIS A 127 15.81 -11.79 2.41
C HIS A 127 15.20 -13.09 1.86
N MET A 128 14.57 -13.93 2.68
CA MET A 128 14.11 -15.28 2.32
C MET A 128 12.57 -15.33 2.26
N HIS A 129 11.97 -15.23 1.06
CA HIS A 129 10.55 -14.89 0.94
C HIS A 129 9.60 -16.00 0.44
N SER A 130 10.06 -17.12 -0.16
CA SER A 130 9.15 -18.14 -0.73
C SER A 130 9.30 -19.53 -0.11
N ASP A 131 10.49 -20.13 -0.17
CA ASP A 131 10.71 -21.46 0.41
C ASP A 131 10.50 -21.41 1.93
N PHE A 132 11.05 -20.38 2.61
CA PHE A 132 10.90 -20.20 4.06
C PHE A 132 9.45 -20.19 4.51
N VAL A 133 8.59 -19.59 3.72
CA VAL A 133 7.15 -19.56 3.97
C VAL A 133 6.53 -20.93 3.82
N ARG A 134 6.85 -21.66 2.74
CA ARG A 134 6.32 -23.02 2.48
C ARG A 134 6.58 -23.95 3.67
N ASP A 135 7.77 -23.89 4.21
CA ASP A 135 8.24 -24.77 5.27
C ASP A 135 7.78 -24.33 6.67
N LEU A 136 7.29 -23.10 6.82
CA LEU A 136 6.58 -22.65 8.03
C LEU A 136 5.10 -23.08 8.05
N ILE A 137 4.52 -23.51 6.92
CA ILE A 137 3.14 -23.98 6.87
C ILE A 137 2.91 -25.16 7.83
N PRO A 138 3.75 -26.22 7.87
CA PRO A 138 3.56 -27.31 8.81
C PRO A 138 3.71 -26.90 10.28
N PHE A 139 4.51 -25.88 10.60
CA PHE A 139 4.53 -25.30 11.94
C PHE A 139 3.17 -24.70 12.30
N TYR A 140 2.63 -23.86 11.42
CA TYR A 140 1.35 -23.22 11.64
C TYR A 140 0.23 -24.25 11.81
N LEU A 141 0.19 -25.29 10.97
CA LEU A 141 -0.76 -26.39 11.10
C LEU A 141 -0.60 -27.14 12.43
N LYS A 142 0.63 -27.49 12.82
CA LYS A 142 0.89 -28.14 14.12
C LYS A 142 0.48 -27.26 15.30
N THR A 143 0.68 -25.94 15.22
CA THR A 143 0.24 -25.02 16.29
C THR A 143 -1.28 -24.94 16.40
N ILE A 144 -1.99 -24.97 15.26
CA ILE A 144 -3.45 -25.03 15.25
C ILE A 144 -3.93 -26.35 15.85
N GLU A 145 -3.39 -27.49 15.38
CA GLU A 145 -3.76 -28.81 15.89
C GLU A 145 -3.48 -28.97 17.38
N ALA A 146 -2.33 -28.49 17.87
CA ALA A 146 -1.99 -28.52 19.29
C ALA A 146 -2.97 -27.68 20.11
N SER A 147 -3.35 -26.49 19.61
CA SER A 147 -4.36 -25.65 20.24
C SER A 147 -5.74 -26.30 20.26
N GLU A 148 -6.15 -26.99 19.19
CA GLU A 148 -7.43 -27.70 19.11
C GLU A 148 -7.51 -28.89 20.06
N LYS A 149 -6.37 -29.55 20.32
CA LYS A 149 -6.28 -30.72 21.21
C LYS A 149 -5.98 -30.37 22.67
N GLY A 150 -5.78 -29.08 22.99
CA GLY A 150 -5.34 -28.66 24.33
C GLY A 150 -3.94 -29.15 24.71
N GLU A 151 -3.10 -29.42 23.70
CA GLU A 151 -1.73 -29.89 23.87
C GLU A 151 -0.76 -28.71 24.14
N PRO A 152 0.43 -28.98 24.69
CA PRO A 152 1.46 -27.97 24.89
C PRO A 152 1.81 -27.27 23.57
N GLU A 153 1.97 -25.95 23.64
CA GLU A 153 2.25 -25.12 22.47
C GLU A 153 3.55 -25.54 21.78
N VAL A 154 3.50 -25.73 20.46
CA VAL A 154 4.67 -26.04 19.65
C VAL A 154 5.59 -24.82 19.63
N LYS A 155 6.79 -24.96 20.19
CA LYS A 155 7.78 -23.87 20.21
C LYS A 155 8.38 -23.65 18.83
N LEU A 156 8.35 -22.39 18.37
CA LEU A 156 8.92 -21.99 17.08
C LEU A 156 10.42 -22.31 17.01
N GLU A 157 11.17 -22.02 18.07
CA GLU A 157 12.62 -22.23 18.15
C GLU A 157 12.96 -23.71 17.90
N SER A 158 12.30 -24.61 18.63
CA SER A 158 12.48 -26.06 18.47
C SER A 158 12.10 -26.55 17.07
N TYR A 159 11.02 -26.00 16.49
CA TYR A 159 10.62 -26.33 15.12
C TYR A 159 11.65 -25.85 14.09
N LEU A 160 12.15 -24.61 14.23
CA LEU A 160 13.15 -24.05 13.33
C LEU A 160 14.48 -24.80 13.43
N GLU A 161 14.91 -25.19 14.63
CA GLU A 161 16.09 -26.04 14.84
C GLU A 161 15.92 -27.40 14.16
N GLU A 162 14.78 -28.07 14.34
CA GLU A 162 14.46 -29.34 13.68
C GLU A 162 14.51 -29.18 12.15
N MET A 163 13.97 -28.08 11.63
CA MET A 163 13.98 -27.78 10.21
C MET A 163 15.36 -27.51 9.65
N ILE A 164 16.18 -26.71 10.36
CA ILE A 164 17.58 -26.47 10.00
C ILE A 164 18.30 -27.82 9.89
N GLN A 165 18.11 -28.73 10.86
CA GLN A 165 18.72 -30.05 10.83
C GLN A 165 18.20 -30.93 9.67
N LYS A 166 16.89 -30.94 9.41
CA LYS A 166 16.29 -31.68 8.27
C LYS A 166 16.77 -31.17 6.90
N ARG A 167 16.88 -29.86 6.75
CA ARG A 167 17.41 -29.21 5.53
C ARG A 167 18.90 -29.54 5.35
N LYS A 168 19.71 -29.45 6.41
CA LYS A 168 21.11 -29.92 6.42
C LYS A 168 21.22 -31.39 5.99
N ALA A 169 20.39 -32.27 6.54
CA ALA A 169 20.42 -33.70 6.25
C ALA A 169 19.98 -34.03 4.80
N SER A 170 19.08 -33.25 4.21
CA SER A 170 18.61 -33.43 2.83
C SER A 170 19.49 -32.74 1.78
N GLY A 171 20.41 -31.87 2.21
CA GLY A 171 21.21 -30.97 1.37
C GLY A 171 20.35 -29.95 0.59
N TRP A 172 19.06 -29.81 0.94
CA TRP A 172 18.19 -28.80 0.36
C TRP A 172 18.27 -27.55 1.21
N TYR A 173 18.54 -26.41 0.56
CA TYR A 173 18.80 -25.17 1.24
C TYR A 173 17.84 -24.07 0.82
N TRP A 174 17.84 -22.95 1.54
CA TRP A 174 16.96 -21.83 1.24
C TRP A 174 17.64 -20.89 0.25
N SER A 175 17.14 -20.82 -0.99
CA SER A 175 17.72 -19.89 -1.96
C SER A 175 17.12 -18.49 -1.81
N LEU A 176 17.99 -17.48 -1.95
CA LEU A 176 17.62 -16.10 -2.22
C LEU A 176 17.35 -16.01 -3.73
N SER A 177 16.07 -16.11 -4.13
CA SER A 177 15.53 -16.09 -5.51
C SER A 177 15.48 -17.43 -6.27
N ASP A 178 14.57 -17.44 -7.26
CA ASP A 178 14.00 -18.58 -8.00
C ASP A 178 15.02 -19.61 -8.50
N SER A 179 14.62 -20.88 -8.43
CA SER A 179 15.36 -22.09 -8.81
C SER A 179 16.35 -22.60 -7.75
N GLY A 180 15.84 -23.53 -6.92
CA GLY A 180 16.71 -24.43 -6.18
C GLY A 180 17.63 -25.19 -7.14
N LYS A 181 18.94 -24.93 -7.05
CA LYS A 181 19.97 -25.81 -7.59
C LYS A 181 20.97 -26.16 -6.49
N LYS A 182 21.15 -27.46 -6.28
CA LYS A 182 22.38 -28.04 -5.72
C LYS A 182 23.47 -27.98 -6.80
N ALA A 183 24.68 -27.60 -6.38
CA ALA A 183 25.90 -27.91 -7.10
C ALA A 183 26.21 -29.42 -6.95
N GLY A 184 26.66 -30.06 -8.03
CA GLY A 184 27.42 -31.31 -8.00
C GLY A 184 26.71 -32.57 -8.55
N ASP A 185 27.01 -32.84 -9.82
CA ASP A 185 27.23 -34.13 -10.48
C ASP A 185 26.09 -35.15 -10.69
N GLY A 186 25.89 -35.49 -11.98
CA GLY A 186 25.56 -36.85 -12.41
C GLY A 186 24.15 -37.11 -12.97
N TRP A 187 24.00 -36.96 -14.29
CA TRP A 187 23.10 -37.73 -15.17
C TRP A 187 21.64 -37.97 -14.75
N SER A 188 20.69 -37.34 -15.44
CA SER A 188 20.00 -37.89 -16.63
C SER A 188 18.64 -37.24 -16.83
N ASP A 189 18.44 -36.88 -18.08
CA ASP A 189 17.26 -36.28 -18.69
C ASP A 189 16.03 -37.19 -18.55
N HIS A 190 14.94 -36.70 -17.94
CA HIS A 190 13.57 -37.13 -18.27
C HIS A 190 12.50 -36.13 -17.75
N ARG A 191 11.95 -35.39 -18.72
CA ARG A 191 10.54 -34.98 -18.86
C ARG A 191 9.92 -34.13 -17.73
N ALA A 192 10.00 -32.81 -17.92
CA ALA A 192 8.84 -31.94 -17.70
C ALA A 192 8.40 -31.39 -19.06
N SER A 193 7.27 -31.89 -19.55
CA SER A 193 6.63 -31.47 -20.79
C SER A 193 6.14 -30.02 -20.68
N ASN A 194 6.83 -29.13 -21.39
CA ASN A 194 6.25 -27.90 -21.89
C ASN A 194 5.21 -28.23 -22.97
N ASN A 195 3.95 -27.87 -22.72
CA ASN A 195 2.93 -27.59 -23.74
C ASN A 195 2.27 -26.27 -23.31
N GLY A 196 2.26 -25.18 -24.06
CA GLY A 196 2.84 -24.89 -25.36
C GLY A 196 2.44 -23.46 -25.73
N TRP A 197 3.43 -22.65 -26.11
CA TRP A 197 3.26 -21.52 -27.01
C TRP A 197 4.48 -21.56 -27.92
N GLY A 198 4.27 -22.07 -29.14
CA GLY A 198 5.31 -22.18 -30.15
C GLY A 198 5.68 -20.80 -30.67
N VAL A 199 6.92 -20.39 -30.42
CA VAL A 199 7.62 -19.41 -31.25
C VAL A 199 8.65 -20.20 -32.03
N VAL A 200 8.52 -20.16 -33.36
CA VAL A 200 9.45 -20.75 -34.32
C VAL A 200 10.81 -20.07 -34.15
N GLN A 201 11.85 -20.85 -33.84
CA GLN A 201 13.25 -20.44 -33.96
C GLN A 201 13.68 -20.59 -35.42
N ASP A 202 14.20 -19.52 -36.01
CA ASP A 202 15.12 -19.59 -37.14
C ASP A 202 16.54 -19.50 -36.57
N ASP A 203 17.35 -20.50 -36.88
CA ASP A 203 18.70 -20.71 -36.39
C ASP A 203 19.75 -19.94 -37.21
N GLY A 204 20.81 -19.51 -36.53
CA GLY A 204 22.15 -19.53 -37.10
C GLY A 204 22.81 -18.17 -37.37
N TRP A 205 23.47 -17.62 -36.36
CA TRP A 205 24.63 -16.75 -36.56
C TRP A 205 25.91 -17.57 -36.37
N GLY A 206 26.67 -17.73 -37.46
CA GLY A 206 28.09 -18.08 -37.45
C GLY A 206 28.92 -16.84 -37.78
N GLU A 207 29.98 -16.60 -37.00
CA GLU A 207 30.99 -15.54 -37.15
C GLU A 207 31.89 -15.72 -38.41
N PRO A 208 32.91 -14.86 -38.69
CA PRO A 208 32.89 -13.40 -38.87
C PRO A 208 33.72 -12.91 -40.10
N ALA A 209 33.69 -11.60 -40.36
CA ALA A 209 34.84 -10.71 -40.70
C ALA A 209 34.89 -9.94 -42.06
N THR A 210 35.23 -8.64 -41.90
CA THR A 210 35.99 -7.71 -42.78
C THR A 210 35.29 -6.82 -43.83
N GLY A 211 35.67 -5.53 -43.82
CA GLY A 211 35.59 -4.55 -44.93
C GLY A 211 34.55 -3.43 -44.74
N ARG A 212 34.90 -2.19 -44.32
CA ARG A 212 35.27 -1.02 -45.17
C ARG A 212 34.40 -0.91 -46.45
N SER A 213 33.82 0.19 -46.89
CA SER A 213 33.86 1.63 -46.56
C SER A 213 33.07 2.36 -47.66
N GLY A 214 32.37 3.46 -47.36
CA GLY A 214 32.34 4.64 -48.24
C GLY A 214 31.11 4.92 -49.12
N GLY A 215 30.51 6.10 -48.89
CA GLY A 215 29.97 7.08 -49.88
C GLY A 215 28.73 6.68 -50.68
N GLU A 216 27.87 7.54 -51.21
CA GLU A 216 27.60 8.99 -51.30
C GLU A 216 26.17 9.02 -51.92
N ASP A 217 25.19 9.75 -51.39
CA ASP A 217 24.85 11.16 -51.64
C ASP A 217 24.09 11.48 -52.96
N TRP A 218 23.00 12.24 -52.80
CA TRP A 218 22.20 13.06 -53.75
C TRP A 218 21.33 12.45 -54.90
N GLY A 219 20.01 12.55 -54.72
CA GLY A 219 19.20 13.54 -55.45
C GLY A 219 18.56 13.16 -56.80
N ARG A 220 17.21 13.09 -56.82
CA ARG A 220 16.36 13.76 -57.84
C ARG A 220 14.88 13.68 -57.49
N THR A 221 14.28 14.84 -57.25
CA THR A 221 12.85 15.11 -57.36
C THR A 221 12.42 15.19 -58.83
N GLN A 222 11.30 14.57 -59.18
CA GLN A 222 10.34 15.21 -60.09
C GLN A 222 8.92 14.72 -59.84
N GLN A 223 8.01 15.67 -59.97
CA GLN A 223 6.62 15.74 -59.52
C GLN A 223 5.62 14.92 -60.35
N ASP A 224 4.50 14.66 -59.67
CA ASP A 224 3.11 14.55 -60.13
C ASP A 224 2.70 13.39 -61.03
N LYS A 225 1.96 12.45 -60.42
CA LYS A 225 0.52 12.24 -60.67
C LYS A 225 -0.05 11.10 -59.80
N GLY A 226 -1.22 11.35 -59.21
CA GLY A 226 -2.19 10.30 -58.91
C GLY A 226 -2.45 10.05 -57.44
N TRP A 227 -3.67 10.37 -57.03
CA TRP A 227 -4.24 10.10 -55.71
C TRP A 227 -4.36 8.60 -55.39
N ALA A 228 -4.39 8.31 -54.09
CA ALA A 228 -4.36 7.01 -53.43
C ALA A 228 -5.51 6.03 -53.78
N ASP A 229 -5.19 4.74 -53.77
CA ASP A 229 -6.13 3.62 -53.61
C ASP A 229 -5.87 2.95 -52.23
N PRO A 230 -6.85 2.92 -51.30
CA PRO A 230 -6.68 2.41 -49.95
C PRO A 230 -7.11 0.94 -49.81
N THR A 231 -6.57 0.04 -50.64
CA THR A 231 -6.97 -1.39 -50.62
C THR A 231 -5.83 -2.41 -50.57
N GLN A 232 -4.70 -2.07 -49.96
CA GLN A 232 -3.68 -3.07 -49.62
C GLN A 232 -3.40 -3.08 -48.11
N GLN A 233 -4.27 -3.81 -47.39
CA GLN A 233 -3.87 -4.47 -46.16
C GLN A 233 -3.01 -5.69 -46.52
N ASN A 234 -2.02 -5.96 -45.67
CA ASN A 234 -1.04 -7.02 -45.82
C ASN A 234 -1.42 -8.11 -44.79
N ASP A 235 -2.19 -9.09 -45.23
CA ASP A 235 -2.74 -10.18 -44.42
C ASP A 235 -1.94 -11.48 -44.63
N GLY A 236 -0.90 -11.65 -43.81
CA GLY A 236 -0.03 -12.82 -43.76
C GLY A 236 -0.62 -14.04 -43.05
N TRP A 237 -1.83 -14.48 -43.41
CA TRP A 237 -2.36 -15.79 -42.99
C TRP A 237 -2.88 -16.56 -44.20
N GLY A 238 -2.02 -17.44 -44.74
CA GLY A 238 -2.36 -18.35 -45.83
C GLY A 238 -3.40 -19.39 -45.41
N ILE A 239 -4.58 -19.34 -46.02
CA ILE A 239 -5.63 -20.36 -45.88
C ILE A 239 -5.21 -21.64 -46.61
N VAL A 240 -5.07 -22.74 -45.88
CA VAL A 240 -4.97 -24.09 -46.48
C VAL A 240 -6.33 -24.46 -47.07
N SER A 241 -6.46 -24.39 -48.39
CA SER A 241 -7.65 -24.83 -49.11
C SER A 241 -7.64 -26.36 -49.29
N ARG A 242 -8.35 -27.08 -48.42
CA ARG A 242 -8.77 -28.45 -48.73
C ARG A 242 -9.94 -28.35 -49.71
N LYS A 243 -9.72 -28.70 -50.99
CA LYS A 243 -10.80 -28.85 -51.98
C LYS A 243 -11.78 -29.93 -51.53
N VAL A 244 -12.95 -29.52 -51.05
CA VAL A 244 -14.12 -30.40 -50.89
C VAL A 244 -14.97 -30.26 -52.14
N ASN A 245 -14.78 -31.16 -53.11
CA ASN A 245 -15.70 -31.31 -54.24
C ASN A 245 -16.84 -32.25 -53.84
N GLN A 246 -17.85 -31.74 -53.13
CA GLN A 246 -19.18 -32.32 -53.13
C GLN A 246 -20.24 -31.20 -53.10
N PRO A 247 -21.31 -31.29 -53.91
CA PRO A 247 -22.32 -30.25 -53.98
C PRO A 247 -23.24 -30.36 -52.75
N PHE A 248 -23.08 -29.44 -51.80
CA PHE A 248 -24.05 -29.26 -50.72
C PHE A 248 -25.37 -28.72 -51.31
N HIS A 249 -26.28 -29.63 -51.65
CA HIS A 249 -27.69 -29.30 -51.84
C HIS A 249 -28.32 -29.06 -50.47
N GLY A 250 -28.88 -27.87 -50.25
CA GLY A 250 -29.81 -27.61 -49.14
C GLY A 250 -29.35 -26.66 -48.03
N VAL A 251 -28.51 -25.65 -48.31
CA VAL A 251 -28.37 -24.53 -47.37
C VAL A 251 -29.47 -23.51 -47.65
N SER A 252 -30.59 -23.62 -46.93
CA SER A 252 -31.50 -22.48 -46.80
C SER A 252 -30.75 -21.37 -46.09
N ILE A 253 -30.33 -20.35 -46.84
CA ILE A 253 -29.86 -19.09 -46.26
C ILE A 253 -31.09 -18.48 -45.59
N ILE A 254 -31.19 -18.60 -44.27
CA ILE A 254 -32.13 -17.81 -43.48
C ILE A 254 -31.60 -16.37 -43.56
N ALA A 255 -32.02 -15.66 -44.59
CA ALA A 255 -31.83 -14.23 -44.69
C ALA A 255 -32.68 -13.59 -43.57
N PHE A 256 -32.06 -13.26 -42.44
CA PHE A 256 -32.71 -12.41 -41.46
C PHE A 256 -33.05 -11.09 -42.18
N PRO A 257 -34.33 -10.67 -42.28
CA PRO A 257 -34.73 -9.63 -43.24
C PRO A 257 -34.24 -8.21 -42.88
N PHE A 258 -33.51 -8.06 -41.77
CA PHE A 258 -33.01 -6.78 -41.28
C PHE A 258 -31.62 -6.97 -40.67
N PRO A 259 -30.72 -5.99 -40.81
CA PRO A 259 -29.46 -5.99 -40.08
C PRO A 259 -29.77 -6.06 -38.57
N MET A 260 -29.23 -7.06 -37.90
CA MET A 260 -29.42 -7.26 -36.46
C MET A 260 -28.82 -6.07 -35.71
N ARG A 261 -29.64 -5.36 -34.93
CA ARG A 261 -29.16 -4.26 -34.08
C ARG A 261 -28.70 -4.79 -32.73
N ILE A 262 -27.85 -4.03 -32.03
CA ILE A 262 -27.29 -4.47 -30.74
C ILE A 262 -28.36 -4.66 -29.67
N GLU A 263 -29.46 -3.91 -29.74
CA GLU A 263 -30.62 -4.05 -28.87
C GLU A 263 -31.52 -5.25 -29.22
N GLN A 264 -31.25 -5.95 -30.33
CA GLN A 264 -32.03 -7.08 -30.82
C GLN A 264 -31.26 -8.39 -30.63
N GLY A 265 -31.94 -9.46 -30.23
CA GLY A 265 -31.34 -10.78 -30.06
C GLY A 265 -30.90 -11.06 -28.62
N PHE A 266 -29.88 -11.90 -28.45
CA PHE A 266 -29.43 -12.36 -27.14
C PHE A 266 -28.76 -11.24 -26.35
N GLN A 267 -29.26 -10.98 -25.15
CA GLN A 267 -28.60 -10.13 -24.16
C GLN A 267 -28.08 -10.98 -23.00
N PRO A 268 -26.81 -10.83 -22.58
CA PRO A 268 -26.30 -11.49 -21.39
C PRO A 268 -27.13 -11.08 -20.17
N ALA A 269 -27.55 -12.07 -19.36
CA ALA A 269 -28.20 -11.78 -18.10
C ALA A 269 -27.18 -11.15 -17.12
N PRO A 270 -27.52 -10.05 -16.42
CA PRO A 270 -26.69 -9.56 -15.33
C PRO A 270 -26.62 -10.61 -14.22
N PHE A 271 -25.46 -10.74 -13.57
CA PHE A 271 -25.33 -11.59 -12.39
C PHE A 271 -25.80 -10.82 -11.14
N PRO A 272 -26.43 -11.50 -10.17
CA PRO A 272 -26.94 -10.86 -8.97
C PRO A 272 -25.79 -10.45 -8.06
N GLU A 273 -25.79 -9.20 -7.60
CA GLU A 273 -24.94 -8.77 -6.49
C GLU A 273 -25.63 -9.13 -5.16
N GLN A 274 -24.92 -9.80 -4.28
CA GLN A 274 -25.43 -10.30 -3.01
C GLN A 274 -24.59 -9.76 -1.86
N ASN A 275 -25.14 -9.84 -0.64
CA ASN A 275 -24.43 -9.44 0.56
C ASN A 275 -23.06 -10.13 0.64
N VAL A 276 -21.99 -9.32 0.65
CA VAL A 276 -20.62 -9.83 0.51
C VAL A 276 -20.12 -10.56 1.76
N TYR A 277 -20.76 -10.38 2.93
CA TYR A 277 -20.45 -11.13 4.14
C TYR A 277 -21.14 -12.50 4.13
N LEU A 278 -22.43 -12.53 3.80
CA LEU A 278 -23.23 -13.77 3.80
C LEU A 278 -22.84 -14.73 2.68
N THR A 279 -22.33 -14.21 1.56
CA THR A 279 -21.90 -15.03 0.42
C THR A 279 -20.42 -15.37 0.45
N ASP A 280 -19.65 -14.85 1.42
CA ASP A 280 -18.25 -15.21 1.59
C ASP A 280 -18.13 -16.66 2.08
N PRO A 281 -17.41 -17.55 1.35
CA PRO A 281 -17.35 -18.97 1.71
C PRO A 281 -16.42 -19.28 2.89
N VAL A 282 -15.76 -18.29 3.48
CA VAL A 282 -14.70 -18.48 4.47
C VAL A 282 -14.92 -17.63 5.71
N LEU A 283 -15.12 -16.31 5.55
CA LEU A 283 -15.05 -15.34 6.63
C LEU A 283 -16.03 -15.63 7.79
N PRO A 284 -17.34 -15.87 7.58
CA PRO A 284 -18.26 -16.14 8.69
C PRO A 284 -17.82 -17.34 9.54
N SER A 285 -17.52 -18.48 8.90
CA SER A 285 -17.07 -19.69 9.60
C SER A 285 -15.71 -19.52 10.28
N LEU A 286 -14.85 -18.66 9.73
CA LEU A 286 -13.57 -18.35 10.35
C LEU A 286 -13.76 -17.49 11.60
N LEU A 287 -14.70 -16.52 11.58
CA LEU A 287 -15.01 -15.70 12.74
C LEU A 287 -15.63 -16.51 13.89
N GLU A 288 -16.48 -17.50 13.59
CA GLU A 288 -16.98 -18.47 14.57
C GLU A 288 -15.85 -19.18 15.33
N ARG A 289 -14.72 -19.43 14.65
CA ARG A 289 -13.53 -20.06 15.27
C ARG A 289 -12.64 -19.07 16.02
N LEU A 290 -12.53 -17.83 15.52
CA LEU A 290 -11.56 -16.84 16.04
C LEU A 290 -12.11 -15.97 17.18
N LEU A 291 -13.42 -15.80 17.24
CA LEU A 291 -14.10 -14.93 18.20
C LEU A 291 -14.81 -15.75 19.27
N PRO A 292 -14.79 -15.31 20.54
CA PRO A 292 -15.71 -15.83 21.54
C PRO A 292 -17.16 -15.63 21.10
N GLN A 293 -18.04 -16.58 21.42
CA GLN A 293 -19.45 -16.55 21.03
C GLN A 293 -20.14 -15.21 21.39
N SER A 294 -19.85 -14.66 22.57
CA SER A 294 -20.41 -13.38 23.01
C SER A 294 -19.97 -12.19 22.15
N VAL A 295 -18.74 -12.21 21.64
CA VAL A 295 -18.22 -11.17 20.72
C VAL A 295 -18.85 -11.36 19.34
N LEU A 296 -18.93 -12.60 18.86
CA LEU A 296 -19.51 -12.92 17.56
C LEU A 296 -20.97 -12.45 17.46
N GLU A 297 -21.78 -12.71 18.49
CA GLU A 297 -23.18 -12.29 18.55
C GLU A 297 -23.37 -10.77 18.44
N GLU A 298 -22.40 -9.98 18.92
CA GLU A 298 -22.43 -8.53 18.83
C GLU A 298 -21.94 -8.00 17.48
N VAL A 299 -20.87 -8.57 16.91
CA VAL A 299 -20.26 -8.05 15.68
C VAL A 299 -20.89 -8.59 14.40
N GLN A 300 -21.48 -9.79 14.42
CA GLN A 300 -22.03 -10.43 13.22
C GLN A 300 -23.18 -9.65 12.58
N PRO A 301 -24.15 -9.08 13.33
CA PRO A 301 -25.18 -8.22 12.73
C PRO A 301 -24.60 -6.98 12.03
N ASP A 302 -23.53 -6.40 12.57
CA ASP A 302 -22.87 -5.25 11.95
C ASP A 302 -22.10 -5.64 10.68
N LEU A 303 -21.42 -6.79 10.67
CA LEU A 303 -20.76 -7.31 9.47
C LEU A 303 -21.77 -7.67 8.37
N GLN A 304 -22.94 -8.19 8.72
CA GLN A 304 -24.02 -8.42 7.77
C GLN A 304 -24.55 -7.10 7.21
N ARG A 305 -24.81 -6.09 8.04
CA ARG A 305 -25.18 -4.74 7.57
C ARG A 305 -24.11 -4.18 6.64
N LEU A 306 -22.84 -4.23 7.03
CA LEU A 306 -21.73 -3.75 6.21
C LEU A 306 -21.66 -4.48 4.86
N GLY A 307 -21.91 -5.80 4.84
CA GLY A 307 -21.97 -6.57 3.60
C GLY A 307 -23.05 -6.10 2.63
N ASP A 308 -24.17 -5.59 3.14
CA ASP A 308 -25.22 -4.93 2.35
C ASP A 308 -24.78 -3.54 1.88
N ASP A 309 -24.15 -2.75 2.75
CA ASP A 309 -23.68 -1.41 2.44
C ASP A 309 -22.54 -1.41 1.42
N VAL A 310 -21.70 -2.44 1.39
CA VAL A 310 -20.69 -2.64 0.34
C VAL A 310 -21.35 -2.64 -1.04
N VAL A 311 -22.45 -3.38 -1.19
CA VAL A 311 -23.19 -3.51 -2.46
C VAL A 311 -24.02 -2.27 -2.76
N LYS A 312 -24.74 -1.73 -1.76
CA LYS A 312 -25.77 -0.70 -1.97
C LYS A 312 -25.23 0.73 -1.91
N VAL A 313 -24.10 0.95 -1.23
CA VAL A 313 -23.57 2.29 -0.94
C VAL A 313 -22.15 2.46 -1.45
N ILE A 314 -21.22 1.60 -0.99
CA ILE A 314 -19.77 1.79 -1.21
C ILE A 314 -19.41 1.55 -2.66
N ARG A 315 -19.81 0.42 -3.25
CA ARG A 315 -19.50 0.06 -4.65
C ARG A 315 -20.10 1.05 -5.66
N PRO A 316 -21.39 1.45 -5.57
CA PRO A 316 -21.93 2.49 -6.46
C PRO A 316 -21.17 3.81 -6.36
N LEU A 317 -20.80 4.23 -5.14
CA LEU A 317 -19.98 5.44 -4.94
C LEU A 317 -18.60 5.29 -5.58
N ALA A 318 -17.92 4.17 -5.34
CA ALA A 318 -16.57 3.92 -5.81
C ALA A 318 -16.45 3.78 -7.32
N SER A 319 -17.50 3.29 -7.99
CA SER A 319 -17.58 3.20 -9.45
C SER A 319 -18.23 4.43 -10.10
N SER A 320 -18.67 5.42 -9.31
CA SER A 320 -19.25 6.65 -9.84
C SER A 320 -18.18 7.63 -10.36
N PRO A 321 -18.55 8.57 -11.25
CA PRO A 321 -17.67 9.66 -11.67
C PRO A 321 -17.23 10.61 -10.54
N LEU A 322 -17.82 10.48 -9.34
CA LEU A 322 -17.39 11.25 -8.17
C LEU A 322 -16.01 10.83 -7.67
N VAL A 323 -15.53 9.63 -8.02
CA VAL A 323 -14.16 9.21 -7.77
C VAL A 323 -13.33 9.45 -9.04
N SER A 324 -12.38 10.36 -8.94
CA SER A 324 -11.44 10.68 -10.00
C SER A 324 -10.01 10.84 -9.44
N PRO A 325 -8.98 10.67 -10.30
CA PRO A 325 -7.60 10.90 -9.89
C PRO A 325 -7.38 12.32 -9.37
N PRO A 326 -6.52 12.50 -8.35
CA PRO A 326 -6.23 13.83 -7.82
C PRO A 326 -5.43 14.67 -8.81
N THR A 327 -5.53 15.99 -8.66
CA THR A 327 -4.74 16.96 -9.44
C THR A 327 -3.98 17.89 -8.48
N VAL A 328 -2.91 18.49 -8.97
CA VAL A 328 -2.16 19.50 -8.21
C VAL A 328 -1.96 20.73 -9.09
N THR A 329 -2.36 21.90 -8.57
CA THR A 329 -2.05 23.19 -9.18
C THR A 329 -0.97 23.86 -8.36
N GLN A 330 0.20 23.98 -8.98
CA GLN A 330 1.40 24.45 -8.30
C GLN A 330 1.44 25.97 -8.15
N TYR A 331 1.01 26.70 -9.18
CA TYR A 331 1.06 28.15 -9.23
C TYR A 331 -0.33 28.74 -9.51
N ASP A 332 -0.66 29.85 -8.85
CA ASP A 332 -1.84 30.65 -9.19
C ASP A 332 -1.61 31.46 -10.48
N GLN A 333 -2.66 32.12 -10.98
CA GLN A 333 -2.62 32.94 -12.19
C GLN A 333 -1.72 34.19 -12.09
N TRP A 334 -1.15 34.45 -10.90
CA TRP A 334 -0.26 35.58 -10.61
C TRP A 334 1.18 35.13 -10.35
N GLY A 335 1.49 33.84 -10.52
CA GLY A 335 2.83 33.28 -10.34
C GLY A 335 3.20 32.97 -8.89
N ARG A 336 2.25 32.97 -7.94
CA ARG A 336 2.50 32.55 -6.55
C ARG A 336 2.44 31.04 -6.45
N ARG A 337 3.39 30.43 -5.74
CA ARG A 337 3.37 29.00 -5.42
C ARG A 337 2.28 28.73 -4.38
N ILE A 338 1.35 27.81 -4.67
CA ILE A 338 0.20 27.47 -3.82
C ILE A 338 0.03 25.99 -3.52
N ASP A 339 0.58 25.10 -4.34
CA ASP A 339 0.50 23.64 -4.15
C ASP A 339 -0.90 23.11 -3.81
N ALA A 340 -1.91 23.60 -4.54
CA ALA A 340 -3.30 23.26 -4.35
C ALA A 340 -3.58 21.83 -4.86
N LEU A 341 -3.45 20.86 -3.94
CA LEU A 341 -3.87 19.47 -4.15
C LEU A 341 -5.40 19.36 -4.09
N GLN A 342 -5.99 18.83 -5.15
CA GLN A 342 -7.43 18.60 -5.24
C GLN A 342 -7.69 17.10 -5.29
N THR A 343 -8.52 16.62 -4.36
CA THR A 343 -9.03 15.25 -4.36
C THR A 343 -10.52 15.24 -4.69
N SER A 344 -10.96 14.14 -5.28
CA SER A 344 -12.35 13.98 -5.70
C SER A 344 -13.30 13.89 -4.49
N GLU A 345 -14.57 14.28 -4.70
CA GLU A 345 -15.59 14.19 -3.64
C GLU A 345 -15.82 12.73 -3.22
N GLY A 346 -15.83 11.80 -4.18
CA GLY A 346 -15.97 10.38 -3.93
C GLY A 346 -14.83 9.82 -3.08
N TRP A 347 -13.58 10.22 -3.34
CA TRP A 347 -12.44 9.87 -2.49
C TRP A 347 -12.65 10.28 -1.02
N ARG A 348 -13.05 11.55 -0.80
CA ARG A 348 -13.31 12.08 0.55
C ARG A 348 -14.46 11.35 1.23
N LYS A 349 -15.54 11.03 0.50
CA LYS A 349 -16.68 10.26 1.02
C LYS A 349 -16.30 8.82 1.39
N LEU A 350 -15.51 8.14 0.56
CA LEU A 350 -15.05 6.78 0.84
C LEU A 350 -14.17 6.73 2.10
N LYS A 351 -13.23 7.68 2.26
CA LYS A 351 -12.45 7.83 3.50
C LYS A 351 -13.36 8.06 4.72
N ALA A 352 -14.35 8.96 4.58
CA ALA A 352 -15.29 9.25 5.66
C ALA A 352 -16.17 8.04 6.03
N ILE A 353 -16.55 7.20 5.06
CA ILE A 353 -17.25 5.94 5.34
C ILE A 353 -16.35 5.02 6.17
N ALA A 354 -15.10 4.79 5.75
CA ALA A 354 -14.19 3.91 6.49
C ALA A 354 -13.92 4.41 7.92
N GLN A 355 -13.79 5.72 8.13
CA GLN A 355 -13.67 6.31 9.47
C GLN A 355 -14.93 6.08 10.33
N LYS A 356 -16.14 6.31 9.77
CA LYS A 356 -17.41 6.04 10.46
C LYS A 356 -17.58 4.57 10.82
N GLU A 357 -17.13 3.68 9.94
CA GLU A 357 -17.10 2.24 10.15
C GLU A 357 -16.10 1.81 11.25
N GLY A 358 -15.34 2.77 11.78
CA GLY A 358 -14.46 2.59 12.93
C GLY A 358 -13.03 2.22 12.55
N ILE A 359 -12.58 2.55 11.34
CA ILE A 359 -11.24 2.18 10.86
C ILE A 359 -10.33 3.42 10.88
N PRO A 360 -9.21 3.44 11.66
CA PRO A 360 -8.69 2.37 12.53
C PRO A 360 -9.22 2.39 13.99
N GLY A 361 -10.13 3.29 14.36
CA GLY A 361 -10.57 3.49 15.76
C GLY A 361 -10.89 2.24 16.59
N ILE A 362 -11.58 1.26 16.00
CA ILE A 362 -11.94 -0.04 16.62
C ILE A 362 -10.73 -0.73 17.26
N PHE A 363 -9.56 -0.62 16.62
CA PHE A 363 -8.34 -1.29 17.08
C PHE A 363 -7.84 -0.75 18.42
N TYR A 364 -8.08 0.52 18.70
CA TYR A 364 -7.56 1.25 19.86
C TYR A 364 -8.61 1.42 20.96
N GLU A 365 -9.89 1.50 20.58
CA GLU A 365 -11.00 1.43 21.53
C GLU A 365 -11.02 0.10 22.31
N ARG A 366 -10.53 -0.98 21.69
CA ARG A 366 -10.38 -2.31 22.30
C ARG A 366 -11.63 -2.81 23.04
N LEU A 367 -12.83 -2.48 22.54
CA LEU A 367 -14.10 -2.93 23.11
C LEU A 367 -14.18 -4.46 23.28
N TYR A 368 -13.49 -5.19 22.39
CA TYR A 368 -13.40 -6.65 22.41
C TYR A 368 -12.00 -7.18 22.76
N GLY A 369 -11.18 -6.36 23.44
CA GLY A 369 -9.80 -6.71 23.79
C GLY A 369 -8.96 -7.12 22.58
N GLU A 370 -8.27 -8.27 22.69
CA GLU A 370 -7.42 -8.82 21.62
C GLU A 370 -8.17 -9.12 20.31
N HIS A 371 -9.50 -9.25 20.37
CA HIS A 371 -10.33 -9.56 19.21
C HIS A 371 -10.73 -8.32 18.38
N SER A 372 -10.50 -7.10 18.90
CA SER A 372 -10.79 -5.86 18.16
C SER A 372 -10.05 -5.78 16.82
N ARG A 373 -8.81 -6.30 16.75
CA ARG A 373 -8.06 -6.40 15.49
C ARG A 373 -8.77 -7.31 14.49
N VAL A 374 -9.20 -8.49 14.91
CA VAL A 374 -9.93 -9.46 14.06
C VAL A 374 -11.21 -8.82 13.50
N TYR A 375 -11.98 -8.14 14.34
CA TYR A 375 -13.21 -7.47 13.91
C TYR A 375 -12.95 -6.34 12.90
N GLY A 376 -12.04 -5.41 13.18
CA GLY A 376 -11.76 -4.31 12.24
C GLY A 376 -11.15 -4.80 10.92
N PHE A 377 -10.28 -5.82 10.94
CA PHE A 377 -9.76 -6.42 9.70
C PHE A 377 -10.79 -7.25 8.93
N ALA A 378 -11.81 -7.82 9.59
CA ALA A 378 -12.96 -8.41 8.90
C ALA A 378 -13.72 -7.35 8.08
N LYS A 379 -13.94 -6.15 8.64
CA LYS A 379 -14.52 -5.02 7.88
C LYS A 379 -13.65 -4.62 6.69
N ILE A 380 -12.34 -4.48 6.89
CA ILE A 380 -11.40 -4.12 5.81
C ILE A 380 -11.43 -5.18 4.70
N LEU A 381 -11.39 -6.47 5.06
CA LEU A 381 -11.47 -7.56 4.10
C LEU A 381 -12.70 -7.45 3.21
N LEU A 382 -13.87 -7.08 3.76
CA LEU A 382 -15.15 -6.91 3.06
C LEU A 382 -15.22 -5.63 2.19
N MET A 383 -14.53 -4.57 2.58
CA MET A 383 -14.62 -3.28 1.91
C MET A 383 -13.58 -3.07 0.80
N VAL A 384 -12.35 -3.59 0.96
CA VAL A 384 -11.17 -3.14 0.19
C VAL A 384 -11.38 -3.08 -1.33
N GLY A 385 -11.91 -4.13 -1.95
CA GLY A 385 -12.10 -4.19 -3.42
C GLY A 385 -13.09 -3.18 -4.01
N ASP A 386 -13.83 -2.47 -3.15
CA ASP A 386 -14.83 -1.48 -3.51
C ASP A 386 -14.50 -0.08 -2.96
N THR A 387 -13.26 0.18 -2.50
CA THR A 387 -12.93 1.45 -1.80
C THR A 387 -11.81 2.29 -2.40
N GLN A 388 -11.31 1.95 -3.60
CA GLN A 388 -10.38 2.79 -4.37
C GLN A 388 -9.10 3.15 -3.58
N GLU A 389 -8.58 2.23 -2.76
CA GLU A 389 -7.35 2.38 -1.98
C GLU A 389 -7.33 3.47 -0.88
N VAL A 390 -8.50 3.86 -0.36
CA VAL A 390 -8.58 4.69 0.87
C VAL A 390 -7.98 3.99 2.10
N PHE A 391 -7.77 2.68 2.04
CA PHE A 391 -7.12 1.94 3.12
C PHE A 391 -5.60 2.16 3.20
N CYS A 392 -4.96 2.64 2.13
CA CYS A 392 -3.55 3.04 2.20
C CYS A 392 -3.32 4.13 3.27
N PRO A 393 -3.99 5.30 3.26
CA PRO A 393 -3.86 6.29 4.33
C PRO A 393 -4.28 5.75 5.69
N LEU A 394 -5.32 4.92 5.77
CA LEU A 394 -5.80 4.38 7.05
C LEU A 394 -4.83 3.37 7.68
N SER A 395 -4.07 2.63 6.88
CA SER A 395 -3.00 1.75 7.37
C SER A 395 -1.83 2.54 7.97
N MET A 396 -1.46 3.66 7.35
CA MET A 396 -0.44 4.57 7.87
C MET A 396 -0.94 5.31 9.11
N THR A 397 -2.24 5.65 9.14
CA THR A 397 -2.93 6.24 10.30
C THR A 397 -2.91 5.30 11.50
N ASP A 398 -3.22 4.02 11.28
CA ASP A 398 -3.11 2.97 12.30
C ASP A 398 -1.67 2.84 12.82
N GLY A 399 -0.69 2.75 11.93
CA GLY A 399 0.72 2.73 12.34
C GLY A 399 1.12 3.95 13.18
N ALA A 400 0.71 5.16 12.76
CA ALA A 400 1.01 6.39 13.48
C ALA A 400 0.32 6.42 14.85
N ALA A 401 -0.94 5.99 14.93
CA ALA A 401 -1.67 5.86 16.19
C ALA A 401 -0.95 4.90 17.15
N ARG A 402 -0.40 3.77 16.65
CA ARG A 402 0.37 2.84 17.48
C ARG A 402 1.63 3.47 18.08
N ILE A 403 2.36 4.26 17.29
CA ILE A 403 3.56 4.95 17.79
C ILE A 403 3.17 5.95 18.87
N LEU A 404 2.16 6.80 18.62
CA LEU A 404 1.74 7.80 19.59
C LEU A 404 1.17 7.18 20.87
N GLU A 405 0.46 6.06 20.75
CA GLU A 405 0.00 5.28 21.90
C GLU A 405 1.17 4.77 22.76
N GLN A 406 2.24 4.26 22.13
CA GLN A 406 3.42 3.76 22.83
C GLN A 406 4.23 4.87 23.51
N LEU A 407 4.11 6.11 23.05
CA LEU A 407 4.67 7.29 23.73
C LEU A 407 3.85 7.68 24.98
N GLY A 408 2.65 7.14 25.16
CA GLY A 408 1.78 7.40 26.31
C GLY A 408 0.95 8.68 26.20
N LYS A 409 0.24 9.03 27.28
CA LYS A 409 -0.63 10.22 27.37
C LYS A 409 0.15 11.53 27.54
N GLY A 410 1.12 11.75 26.65
CA GLY A 410 1.94 12.96 26.60
C GLY A 410 1.34 14.03 25.69
N PRO A 411 2.15 15.02 25.26
CA PRO A 411 1.66 16.14 24.46
C PRO A 411 0.98 15.77 23.14
N TRP A 412 1.32 14.63 22.54
CA TRP A 412 0.77 14.14 21.26
C TRP A 412 -0.62 13.51 21.36
N TYR A 413 -1.18 13.43 22.56
CA TYR A 413 -2.40 12.68 22.81
C TYR A 413 -3.60 13.25 22.06
N ASP A 414 -3.63 14.56 21.84
CA ASP A 414 -4.63 15.22 21.00
C ASP A 414 -4.57 14.75 19.54
N VAL A 415 -3.38 14.54 18.97
CA VAL A 415 -3.18 13.96 17.64
C VAL A 415 -3.60 12.49 17.63
N TYR A 416 -3.22 11.72 18.65
CA TYR A 416 -3.65 10.33 18.79
C TYR A 416 -5.18 10.19 18.76
N GLU A 417 -5.90 11.00 19.53
CA GLU A 417 -7.37 11.01 19.55
C GLU A 417 -7.97 11.31 18.17
N ARG A 418 -7.32 12.16 17.37
CA ARG A 418 -7.74 12.46 16.00
C ARG A 418 -7.50 11.29 15.05
N LEU A 419 -6.39 10.57 15.18
CA LEU A 419 -6.07 9.41 14.34
C LEU A 419 -7.01 8.22 14.57
N ILE A 420 -7.56 8.09 15.79
CA ILE A 420 -8.49 7.01 16.14
C ILE A 420 -9.97 7.44 16.07
N SER A 421 -10.26 8.71 15.75
CA SER A 421 -11.61 9.24 15.73
C SER A 421 -12.48 8.60 14.65
N ARG A 422 -13.70 8.21 15.03
CA ARG A 422 -14.75 7.77 14.09
C ARG A 422 -15.52 8.92 13.43
N ASP A 423 -15.36 10.14 13.92
CA ASP A 423 -16.02 11.34 13.39
C ASP A 423 -15.18 11.91 12.22
N PRO A 424 -15.64 11.81 10.95
CA PRO A 424 -14.86 12.29 9.80
C PRO A 424 -14.65 13.81 9.78
N ALA A 425 -15.45 14.58 10.52
CA ALA A 425 -15.23 16.02 10.65
C ALA A 425 -14.03 16.35 11.54
N LYS A 426 -13.55 15.37 12.31
CA LYS A 426 -12.46 15.51 13.27
C LYS A 426 -11.27 14.61 12.97
N ALA A 427 -11.49 13.50 12.28
CA ALA A 427 -10.52 12.44 12.12
C ALA A 427 -9.33 12.89 11.28
N PHE A 428 -8.13 12.58 11.76
CA PHE A 428 -6.89 12.76 11.03
C PHE A 428 -6.54 11.48 10.28
N THR A 429 -5.85 11.65 9.17
CA THR A 429 -5.09 10.60 8.50
C THR A 429 -3.60 10.91 8.58
N ALA A 430 -2.77 9.88 8.41
CA ALA A 430 -1.31 10.03 8.41
C ALA A 430 -0.69 9.53 7.10
N GLY A 431 0.37 10.21 6.66
CA GLY A 431 1.34 9.71 5.70
C GLY A 431 2.53 9.02 6.36
N GLN A 432 3.36 8.38 5.54
CA GLN A 432 4.63 7.77 5.94
C GLN A 432 5.69 8.07 4.88
N TRP A 433 6.66 8.94 5.19
CA TRP A 433 7.66 9.45 4.24
C TRP A 433 9.06 8.90 4.52
N MET A 434 9.25 7.64 4.14
CA MET A 434 10.54 6.94 4.29
C MET A 434 11.36 6.97 3.01
N THR A 435 10.71 6.75 1.86
CA THR A 435 11.38 6.55 0.58
C THR A 435 11.91 7.85 -0.01
N GLU A 436 13.21 7.83 -0.32
CA GLU A 436 13.89 8.90 -1.04
C GLU A 436 14.52 8.36 -2.33
N ARG A 437 15.13 9.23 -3.13
CA ARG A 437 15.74 8.80 -4.41
C ARG A 437 16.80 7.71 -4.23
N PRO A 438 17.66 7.74 -3.19
CA PRO A 438 18.66 6.68 -3.01
C PRO A 438 18.06 5.30 -2.70
N GLY A 439 16.89 5.25 -2.07
CA GLY A 439 16.26 3.99 -1.70
C GLY A 439 14.98 4.12 -0.87
N GLY A 440 14.10 3.11 -1.04
CA GLY A 440 12.97 2.85 -0.15
C GLY A 440 13.18 1.58 0.68
N SER A 441 13.73 0.52 0.07
CA SER A 441 14.10 -0.72 0.77
C SER A 441 15.27 -0.50 1.73
N ASP A 442 16.27 0.28 1.29
CA ASP A 442 17.35 0.75 2.15
C ASP A 442 17.18 2.25 2.41
N VAL A 443 16.83 2.58 3.66
CA VAL A 443 16.67 3.96 4.13
C VAL A 443 17.96 4.53 4.70
N SER A 444 19.06 3.76 4.77
CA SER A 444 20.31 4.24 5.38
C SER A 444 20.88 5.48 4.68
N GLN A 445 20.57 5.61 3.39
CA GLN A 445 20.99 6.68 2.49
C GLN A 445 20.03 7.88 2.48
N THR A 446 19.12 8.01 3.45
CA THR A 446 18.26 9.20 3.58
C THR A 446 19.09 10.49 3.58
N GLU A 447 18.76 11.39 2.65
CA GLU A 447 19.42 12.67 2.41
C GLU A 447 18.72 13.81 3.17
N THR A 448 17.46 13.64 3.57
CA THR A 448 16.75 14.66 4.36
C THR A 448 17.46 14.91 5.69
N VAL A 449 17.85 16.15 5.95
CA VAL A 449 18.53 16.60 7.18
C VAL A 449 17.51 17.21 8.14
N ALA A 450 17.68 16.97 9.44
CA ALA A 450 16.93 17.61 10.52
C ALA A 450 17.86 18.49 11.35
N THR A 451 17.63 19.80 11.33
CA THR A 451 18.37 20.78 12.12
C THR A 451 17.52 21.21 13.30
N SER A 452 18.03 21.04 14.53
CA SER A 452 17.37 21.54 15.73
C SER A 452 17.22 23.06 15.65
N THR A 453 16.04 23.57 15.98
CA THR A 453 15.80 25.01 16.09
C THR A 453 15.86 25.45 17.55
N SER A 454 15.96 26.75 17.80
CA SER A 454 15.84 27.31 19.16
C SER A 454 14.39 27.37 19.67
N ARG A 455 13.42 26.88 18.87
CA ARG A 455 12.00 26.90 19.21
C ARG A 455 11.59 25.59 19.88
N SER A 456 10.64 25.70 20.80
CA SER A 456 9.98 24.56 21.43
C SER A 456 8.47 24.68 21.24
N HIS A 457 7.79 23.55 21.12
CA HIS A 457 6.35 23.42 20.97
C HIS A 457 5.78 22.55 22.10
N SER A 458 4.46 22.51 22.28
CA SER A 458 3.86 21.56 23.23
C SER A 458 4.28 20.12 22.93
N TYR A 459 4.43 19.79 21.65
CA TYR A 459 4.92 18.51 21.14
C TYR A 459 6.43 18.27 21.30
N GLY A 460 7.18 19.19 21.95
CA GLY A 460 8.62 19.07 22.17
C GLY A 460 9.44 19.96 21.25
N ASP A 461 10.73 19.64 21.14
CA ASP A 461 11.68 20.44 20.38
C ASP A 461 11.34 20.47 18.89
N VAL A 462 11.45 21.67 18.33
CA VAL A 462 11.12 21.91 16.93
C VAL A 462 12.36 21.75 16.07
N TYR A 463 12.24 20.95 15.03
CA TYR A 463 13.27 20.74 14.00
C TYR A 463 12.83 21.34 12.67
N SER A 464 13.81 21.79 11.90
CA SER A 464 13.67 22.16 10.49
C SER A 464 14.15 21.00 9.62
N LEU A 465 13.25 20.45 8.80
CA LEU A 465 13.57 19.39 7.84
C LEU A 465 13.86 19.99 6.46
N ASN A 466 14.97 19.55 5.87
CA ASN A 466 15.42 19.97 4.54
C ASN A 466 15.78 18.73 3.71
N GLY A 467 15.06 18.48 2.61
CA GLY A 467 15.29 17.29 1.78
C GLY A 467 14.21 17.01 0.75
N VAL A 468 14.24 15.82 0.15
CA VAL A 468 13.26 15.40 -0.87
C VAL A 468 12.69 14.03 -0.54
N LYS A 469 11.37 13.94 -0.44
CA LYS A 469 10.63 12.69 -0.28
C LYS A 469 10.11 12.22 -1.63
N TRP A 470 10.54 11.02 -2.03
CA TRP A 470 10.39 10.55 -3.41
C TRP A 470 9.06 9.85 -3.67
N PHE A 471 8.55 9.11 -2.69
CA PHE A 471 7.20 8.54 -2.70
C PHE A 471 6.47 8.90 -1.41
N SER A 472 5.58 9.87 -1.54
CA SER A 472 4.77 10.38 -0.43
C SER A 472 3.31 10.11 -0.75
N SER A 473 2.75 9.02 -0.23
CA SER A 473 1.32 8.74 -0.35
C SER A 473 0.52 9.51 0.70
N ALA A 474 -0.77 9.69 0.43
CA ALA A 474 -1.70 10.41 1.29
C ALA A 474 -1.27 11.86 1.56
N THR A 475 -0.85 12.60 0.54
CA THR A 475 -0.46 14.01 0.70
C THR A 475 -1.64 14.95 0.99
N ASP A 476 -2.86 14.40 1.04
CA ASP A 476 -4.05 15.05 1.54
C ASP A 476 -4.24 14.89 3.06
N SER A 477 -3.38 14.12 3.75
CA SER A 477 -3.41 13.89 5.19
C SER A 477 -3.08 15.13 6.03
N GLU A 478 -3.30 15.03 7.35
CA GLU A 478 -3.03 16.09 8.30
C GLU A 478 -1.59 16.03 8.83
N ILE A 479 -1.06 14.82 9.04
CA ILE A 479 0.30 14.58 9.50
C ILE A 479 1.02 13.55 8.62
N SER A 480 2.35 13.49 8.72
CA SER A 480 3.14 12.38 8.24
C SER A 480 4.21 12.01 9.25
N LEU A 481 4.59 10.74 9.28
CA LEU A 481 5.82 10.31 9.95
C LEU A 481 6.96 10.27 8.94
N ALA A 482 8.09 10.90 9.25
CA ALA A 482 9.24 11.00 8.35
C ALA A 482 10.55 10.65 9.06
N LEU A 483 11.42 9.89 8.39
CA LEU A 483 12.81 9.78 8.80
C LEU A 483 13.60 10.98 8.29
N ALA A 484 14.45 11.54 9.15
CA ALA A 484 15.42 12.54 8.76
C ALA A 484 16.71 12.37 9.56
N ARG A 485 17.81 12.85 9.00
CA ARG A 485 19.15 12.67 9.52
C ARG A 485 19.48 13.72 10.56
N THR A 486 19.77 13.25 11.77
CA THR A 486 20.31 14.06 12.89
C THR A 486 21.80 13.79 13.13
N GLY A 487 22.32 12.66 12.62
CA GLY A 487 23.75 12.33 12.62
C GLY A 487 24.44 12.67 11.29
N SER A 488 25.57 12.01 11.01
CA SER A 488 26.29 12.15 9.74
C SER A 488 25.76 11.18 8.68
N LEU A 489 26.15 11.35 7.41
CA LEU A 489 25.81 10.39 6.35
C LEU A 489 26.49 9.02 6.57
N GLU A 490 27.69 9.02 7.15
CA GLU A 490 28.51 7.83 7.44
C GLU A 490 27.85 6.89 8.46
N ASP A 491 26.99 7.42 9.33
CA ASP A 491 26.24 6.64 10.31
C ASP A 491 25.15 5.75 9.68
N GLY A 492 24.83 5.98 8.40
CA GLY A 492 23.76 5.28 7.70
C GLY A 492 22.44 5.37 8.48
N SER A 493 21.81 4.22 8.72
CA SER A 493 20.55 4.10 9.48
C SER A 493 20.68 4.51 10.95
N ARG A 494 21.89 4.46 11.52
CA ARG A 494 22.14 4.90 12.91
C ARG A 494 22.19 6.43 13.03
N GLY A 495 22.22 7.17 11.93
CA GLY A 495 22.14 8.63 11.94
C GLY A 495 20.73 9.20 11.80
N LEU A 496 19.69 8.35 11.78
CA LEU A 496 18.32 8.73 11.48
C LEU A 496 17.44 8.81 12.73
N SER A 497 16.63 9.85 12.80
CA SER A 497 15.59 10.06 13.79
C SER A 497 14.21 10.07 13.14
N LEU A 498 13.17 9.79 13.92
CA LEU A 498 11.78 9.79 13.46
C LEU A 498 11.08 11.07 13.90
N PHE A 499 10.37 11.69 12.96
CA PHE A 499 9.68 12.95 13.16
C PHE A 499 8.20 12.84 12.80
N LEU A 500 7.36 13.53 13.57
CA LEU A 500 6.00 13.89 13.19
C LEU A 500 6.04 15.22 12.44
N VAL A 501 5.45 15.24 11.25
CA VAL A 501 5.44 16.37 10.33
C VAL A 501 3.99 16.79 10.07
N PRO A 502 3.54 17.95 10.56
CA PRO A 502 2.29 18.55 10.11
C PRO A 502 2.38 18.88 8.63
N LEU A 503 1.39 18.47 7.82
CA LEU A 503 1.32 18.90 6.43
C LEU A 503 0.87 20.35 6.30
N ARG A 504 0.25 20.89 7.37
CA ARG A 504 -0.27 22.24 7.44
C ARG A 504 0.00 22.83 8.81
N LEU A 505 0.31 24.12 8.84
CA LEU A 505 0.38 24.90 10.08
C LEU A 505 -0.72 25.98 10.11
N PRO A 506 -1.38 26.20 11.27
CA PRO A 506 -1.30 25.38 12.47
C PRO A 506 -1.88 23.97 12.26
N LEU A 507 -1.38 22.96 13.00
CA LEU A 507 -1.81 21.55 12.86
C LEU A 507 -3.31 21.36 13.11
N PHE A 508 -3.89 22.15 14.01
CA PHE A 508 -5.32 22.21 14.29
C PHE A 508 -5.90 23.50 13.70
N PRO A 509 -6.22 23.53 12.39
CA PRO A 509 -6.82 24.71 11.79
C PRO A 509 -8.23 24.95 12.34
N GLY A 510 -8.67 26.21 12.28
CA GLY A 510 -10.07 26.57 12.58
C GLY A 510 -11.06 25.97 11.56
N PRO A 511 -12.37 26.17 11.75
CA PRO A 511 -13.45 25.48 11.00
C PRO A 511 -13.59 25.83 9.50
N SER A 512 -12.61 26.50 8.89
CA SER A 512 -12.59 26.80 7.45
C SER A 512 -12.18 25.57 6.64
N GLU A 513 -12.52 25.56 5.35
CA GLU A 513 -12.09 24.54 4.38
C GLU A 513 -10.61 24.20 4.51
N THR A 514 -10.25 22.93 4.30
CA THR A 514 -8.87 22.42 4.39
C THR A 514 -7.96 23.27 3.50
N PRO A 515 -7.03 24.06 4.08
CA PRO A 515 -6.18 24.93 3.27
C PRO A 515 -5.23 24.07 2.41
N PRO A 516 -4.59 24.65 1.38
CA PRO A 516 -3.51 23.98 0.66
C PRO A 516 -2.44 23.45 1.61
N VAL A 517 -1.64 22.49 1.14
CA VAL A 517 -0.45 22.04 1.89
C VAL A 517 0.39 23.27 2.23
N SER A 518 0.83 23.36 3.48
CA SER A 518 1.65 24.47 3.97
C SER A 518 2.84 23.89 4.74
N ASN A 519 3.40 24.60 5.72
CA ASN A 519 4.60 24.15 6.45
C ASN A 519 5.87 24.01 5.56
N ASN A 520 6.00 24.85 4.53
CA ASN A 520 7.12 24.83 3.58
C ASN A 520 7.36 23.45 2.93
N ILE A 521 6.26 22.78 2.56
CA ILE A 521 6.26 21.52 1.84
C ILE A 521 5.80 21.81 0.42
N PHE A 522 6.61 21.46 -0.58
CA PHE A 522 6.32 21.79 -1.98
C PHE A 522 6.07 20.52 -2.81
N LEU A 523 4.94 20.49 -3.51
CA LEU A 523 4.51 19.34 -4.31
C LEU A 523 5.06 19.44 -5.74
N HIS A 524 6.08 18.65 -6.09
CA HIS A 524 6.67 18.70 -7.43
C HIS A 524 5.76 18.13 -8.50
N ARG A 525 5.16 16.97 -8.26
CA ARG A 525 4.17 16.34 -9.14
C ARG A 525 3.47 15.20 -8.41
N LEU A 526 2.32 14.81 -8.93
CA LEU A 526 1.71 13.52 -8.63
C LEU A 526 2.35 12.42 -9.48
N LYS A 527 2.50 11.23 -8.91
CA LYS A 527 2.99 10.05 -9.65
C LYS A 527 1.94 9.61 -10.67
N ASN A 528 2.40 9.28 -11.88
CA ASN A 528 1.59 8.55 -12.86
C ASN A 528 1.76 7.05 -12.57
N LYS A 529 0.71 6.39 -12.09
CA LYS A 529 0.75 5.04 -11.49
C LYS A 529 -0.04 4.04 -12.33
N ILE A 530 0.28 2.75 -12.21
CA ILE A 530 -0.46 1.65 -12.87
C ILE A 530 -1.86 1.46 -12.24
N GLY A 531 -1.95 1.62 -10.92
CA GLY A 531 -3.18 1.55 -10.13
C GLY A 531 -3.15 2.55 -8.99
N THR A 532 -4.05 2.39 -8.03
CA THR A 532 -4.26 3.28 -6.88
C THR A 532 -4.55 4.72 -7.33
N HIS A 533 -5.29 4.89 -8.42
CA HIS A 533 -5.38 6.18 -9.12
C HIS A 533 -6.02 7.29 -8.29
N ALA A 534 -6.96 6.96 -7.39
CA ALA A 534 -7.60 7.93 -6.52
C ALA A 534 -6.68 8.42 -5.38
N LEU A 535 -5.69 7.61 -4.98
CA LEU A 535 -4.75 7.92 -3.91
C LEU A 535 -3.73 8.98 -4.37
N PRO A 536 -3.64 10.16 -3.74
CA PRO A 536 -2.61 11.14 -4.04
C PRO A 536 -1.24 10.65 -3.56
N THR A 537 -0.36 10.37 -4.51
CA THR A 537 1.05 10.05 -4.25
C THR A 537 1.92 11.09 -4.95
N ALA A 538 2.72 11.83 -4.20
CA ALA A 538 3.53 12.93 -4.73
C ALA A 538 5.03 12.77 -4.49
N GLU A 539 5.81 13.56 -5.22
CA GLU A 539 7.20 13.92 -4.90
C GLU A 539 7.18 15.26 -4.16
N LEU A 540 7.86 15.34 -3.01
CA LEU A 540 7.86 16.52 -2.14
C LEU A 540 9.27 17.04 -1.91
N SER A 541 9.49 18.36 -1.95
CA SER A 541 10.60 18.99 -1.22
C SER A 541 10.13 19.49 0.14
N LEU A 542 11.01 19.34 1.11
CA LEU A 542 10.90 19.90 2.46
C LEU A 542 11.96 21.00 2.53
N GLU A 543 11.56 22.23 2.80
CA GLU A 543 12.47 23.38 2.88
C GLU A 543 12.17 24.15 4.15
N ASP A 544 12.98 23.96 5.19
CA ASP A 544 12.66 24.43 6.53
C ASP A 544 11.27 24.00 7.03
N THR A 545 10.88 22.77 6.71
CA THR A 545 9.61 22.18 7.16
C THR A 545 9.66 21.94 8.66
N GLU A 546 8.68 22.47 9.40
CA GLU A 546 8.57 22.25 10.83
C GLU A 546 8.22 20.79 11.13
N ALA A 547 8.98 20.16 12.02
CA ALA A 547 8.72 18.81 12.48
C ALA A 547 9.10 18.63 13.95
N TYR A 548 8.52 17.62 14.57
CA TYR A 548 8.67 17.35 15.99
C TYR A 548 9.24 15.94 16.19
N LEU A 549 10.27 15.82 17.03
CA LEU A 549 10.97 14.55 17.26
C LEU A 549 10.10 13.58 18.07
N VAL A 550 9.81 12.39 17.52
CA VAL A 550 8.97 11.34 18.16
C VAL A 550 9.72 10.05 18.48
N SER A 551 11.05 10.06 18.32
CA SER A 551 11.94 8.98 18.75
C SER A 551 13.08 9.53 19.60
N PRO A 552 13.78 8.70 20.38
CA PRO A 552 15.13 9.04 20.81
C PRO A 552 15.98 9.41 19.59
N LEU A 553 16.91 10.35 19.76
CA LEU A 553 17.84 10.74 18.70
C LEU A 553 18.53 9.50 18.12
N ASN A 554 18.67 9.46 16.80
CA ASN A 554 19.38 8.43 16.07
C ASN A 554 18.75 7.01 16.19
N LYS A 555 17.53 6.91 16.69
CA LYS A 555 16.76 5.64 16.82
C LYS A 555 15.50 5.61 15.94
N GLY A 556 15.47 6.40 14.87
CA GLY A 556 14.32 6.53 13.99
C GLY A 556 13.88 5.21 13.34
N VAL A 557 14.82 4.45 12.77
CA VAL A 557 14.52 3.16 12.09
C VAL A 557 13.94 2.12 13.07
N LYS A 558 14.45 2.07 14.31
CA LYS A 558 13.88 1.20 15.35
C LYS A 558 12.46 1.66 15.70
N SER A 559 12.26 2.96 15.84
CA SER A 559 11.00 3.55 16.31
C SER A 559 9.87 3.48 15.26
N ILE A 560 10.19 3.41 13.96
CA ILE A 560 9.18 3.25 12.91
C ILE A 560 8.74 1.79 12.69
N THR A 561 9.40 0.81 13.32
CA THR A 561 9.10 -0.62 13.13
C THR A 561 7.63 -1.00 13.40
N PRO A 562 6.93 -0.46 14.43
CA PRO A 562 5.52 -0.74 14.64
C PRO A 562 4.64 -0.38 13.43
N VAL A 563 4.88 0.78 12.79
CA VAL A 563 4.18 1.19 11.55
C VAL A 563 4.39 0.16 10.46
N LEU A 564 5.63 -0.29 10.26
CA LEU A 564 5.94 -1.29 9.22
C LEU A 564 5.26 -2.63 9.47
N ASN A 565 5.16 -3.07 10.73
CA ASN A 565 4.48 -4.33 11.05
C ASN A 565 2.97 -4.22 10.80
N ILE A 566 2.35 -3.13 11.24
CA ILE A 566 0.92 -2.88 11.04
C ILE A 566 0.61 -2.81 9.54
N THR A 567 1.28 -1.92 8.81
CA THR A 567 1.04 -1.70 7.37
C THR A 567 1.26 -2.97 6.52
N ARG A 568 2.16 -3.87 6.93
CA ARG A 568 2.34 -5.19 6.28
C ARG A 568 1.18 -6.15 6.50
N VAL A 569 0.58 -6.16 7.70
CA VAL A 569 -0.63 -6.97 7.94
C VAL A 569 -1.81 -6.40 7.17
N TRP A 570 -1.93 -5.07 7.11
CA TRP A 570 -2.88 -4.39 6.22
C TRP A 570 -2.72 -4.84 4.76
N SER A 571 -1.50 -4.75 4.22
CA SER A 571 -1.15 -5.19 2.86
C SER A 571 -1.57 -6.65 2.57
N ALA A 572 -1.41 -7.54 3.55
CA ALA A 572 -1.83 -8.94 3.41
C ALA A 572 -3.36 -9.09 3.37
N VAL A 573 -4.09 -8.34 4.22
CA VAL A 573 -5.56 -8.33 4.26
C VAL A 573 -6.12 -7.68 2.99
N THR A 574 -5.56 -6.55 2.54
CA THR A 574 -6.00 -5.84 1.32
C THR A 574 -5.81 -6.71 0.09
N SER A 575 -4.65 -7.37 -0.06
CA SER A 575 -4.40 -8.33 -1.14
C SER A 575 -5.45 -9.46 -1.16
N THR A 576 -5.74 -10.02 0.01
CA THR A 576 -6.70 -11.12 0.16
C THR A 576 -8.14 -10.65 -0.10
N GLY A 577 -8.50 -9.43 0.30
CA GLY A 577 -9.83 -8.86 0.06
C GLY A 577 -10.07 -8.47 -1.40
N HIS A 578 -9.04 -8.07 -2.15
CA HIS A 578 -9.15 -7.92 -3.60
C HIS A 578 -9.39 -9.27 -4.30
N LEU A 579 -8.67 -10.31 -3.91
CA LEU A 579 -8.93 -11.67 -4.39
C LEU A 579 -10.36 -12.12 -4.10
N ARG A 580 -10.88 -11.83 -2.91
CA ARG A 580 -12.27 -12.12 -2.52
C ARG A 580 -13.28 -11.44 -3.46
N LYS A 581 -13.08 -10.16 -3.77
CA LYS A 581 -13.92 -9.41 -4.72
C LYS A 581 -13.87 -10.01 -6.13
N CYS A 582 -12.68 -10.36 -6.62
CA CYS A 582 -12.51 -11.01 -7.93
C CYS A 582 -13.20 -12.39 -7.98
N LEU A 583 -13.08 -13.18 -6.92
CA LEU A 583 -13.73 -14.49 -6.80
C LEU A 583 -15.27 -14.36 -6.76
N GLU A 584 -15.81 -13.39 -6.01
CA GLU A 584 -17.25 -13.07 -5.95
C GLU A 584 -17.82 -12.82 -7.35
N ILE A 585 -17.14 -11.99 -8.15
CA ILE A 585 -17.57 -11.67 -9.52
C ILE A 585 -17.50 -12.93 -10.41
N ALA A 586 -16.41 -13.69 -10.35
CA ALA A 586 -16.23 -14.88 -11.18
C ALA A 586 -17.28 -15.96 -10.89
N VAL A 587 -17.55 -16.24 -9.61
CA VAL A 587 -18.58 -17.21 -9.19
C VAL A 587 -19.97 -16.75 -9.60
N SER A 588 -20.28 -15.46 -9.43
CA SER A 588 -21.58 -14.89 -9.82
C SER A 588 -21.80 -14.96 -11.34
N TYR A 589 -20.77 -14.65 -12.13
CA TYR A 589 -20.82 -14.76 -13.59
C TYR A 589 -21.00 -16.20 -14.05
N ALA A 590 -20.33 -17.17 -13.40
CA ALA A 590 -20.47 -18.58 -13.73
C ALA A 590 -21.92 -19.08 -13.57
N GLY A 591 -22.68 -18.47 -12.65
CA GLY A 591 -24.09 -18.79 -12.41
C GLY A 591 -25.06 -18.34 -13.51
N VAL A 592 -24.66 -17.40 -14.38
CA VAL A 592 -25.53 -16.83 -15.42
C VAL A 592 -25.03 -17.09 -16.84
N ARG A 593 -23.73 -17.35 -17.02
CA ARG A 593 -23.13 -17.52 -18.35
C ARG A 593 -23.40 -18.91 -18.92
N ARG A 594 -24.14 -18.96 -20.03
CA ARG A 594 -24.37 -20.18 -20.80
C ARG A 594 -23.22 -20.50 -21.78
N VAL A 595 -22.89 -21.77 -21.90
CA VAL A 595 -21.91 -22.36 -22.83
C VAL A 595 -22.51 -23.61 -23.49
N GLY A 596 -21.74 -24.29 -24.35
CA GLY A 596 -22.18 -25.54 -24.99
C GLY A 596 -23.46 -25.38 -25.83
N ASN A 597 -23.51 -24.35 -26.67
CA ASN A 597 -24.70 -23.97 -27.46
C ASN A 597 -25.93 -23.64 -26.60
N GLY A 598 -25.72 -23.01 -25.43
CA GLY A 598 -26.78 -22.53 -24.56
C GLY A 598 -27.32 -23.58 -23.57
N LYS A 599 -26.83 -24.81 -23.63
CA LYS A 599 -27.38 -25.95 -22.87
C LYS A 599 -26.85 -26.07 -21.44
N GLU A 600 -25.68 -25.52 -21.17
CA GLU A 600 -24.96 -25.66 -19.91
C GLU A 600 -24.62 -24.27 -19.35
N LEU A 601 -24.61 -24.09 -18.02
CA LEU A 601 -24.05 -22.89 -17.39
C LEU A 601 -22.57 -23.14 -17.04
N LEU A 602 -21.75 -22.09 -17.01
CA LEU A 602 -20.34 -22.22 -16.63
C LEU A 602 -20.16 -22.88 -15.25
N LYS A 603 -21.08 -22.64 -14.31
CA LYS A 603 -21.08 -23.31 -12.99
C LYS A 603 -21.26 -24.84 -13.03
N ASP A 604 -21.76 -25.39 -14.15
CA ASP A 604 -21.97 -26.82 -14.34
C ASP A 604 -20.83 -27.46 -15.17
N ASN A 605 -19.97 -26.63 -15.79
CA ASN A 605 -18.85 -27.08 -16.59
C ASN A 605 -17.66 -27.52 -15.72
N SER A 606 -17.29 -28.79 -15.79
CA SER A 606 -16.28 -29.40 -14.90
C SER A 606 -14.91 -28.72 -14.93
N VAL A 607 -14.41 -28.37 -16.13
CA VAL A 607 -13.10 -27.71 -16.29
C VAL A 607 -13.13 -26.31 -15.68
N HIS A 608 -14.22 -25.56 -15.89
CA HIS A 608 -14.39 -24.24 -15.30
C HIS A 608 -14.49 -24.30 -13.77
N VAL A 609 -15.26 -25.24 -13.24
CA VAL A 609 -15.41 -25.47 -11.79
C VAL A 609 -14.07 -25.86 -11.17
N GLU A 610 -13.29 -26.75 -11.79
CA GLU A 610 -11.95 -27.12 -11.31
C GLU A 610 -11.05 -25.88 -11.19
N ARG A 611 -11.07 -25.01 -12.20
CA ARG A 611 -10.26 -23.78 -12.20
C ARG A 611 -10.66 -22.81 -11.09
N LEU A 612 -11.95 -22.51 -10.95
CA LEU A 612 -12.43 -21.63 -9.89
C LEU A 612 -12.26 -22.23 -8.50
N THR A 613 -12.30 -23.56 -8.37
CA THR A 613 -12.02 -24.24 -7.10
C THR A 613 -10.59 -23.97 -6.64
N LYS A 614 -9.60 -23.94 -7.53
CA LYS A 614 -8.21 -23.58 -7.18
C LYS A 614 -8.10 -22.16 -6.63
N VAL A 615 -8.80 -21.20 -7.24
CA VAL A 615 -8.84 -19.81 -6.77
C VAL A 615 -9.55 -19.71 -5.41
N SER A 616 -10.67 -20.42 -5.25
CA SER A 616 -11.43 -20.48 -3.99
C SER A 616 -10.63 -21.11 -2.85
N LEU A 617 -9.91 -22.20 -3.12
CA LEU A 617 -9.00 -22.82 -2.16
C LEU A 617 -7.86 -21.90 -1.76
N LEU A 618 -7.29 -21.17 -2.73
CA LEU A 618 -6.27 -20.17 -2.44
C LEU A 618 -6.81 -19.05 -1.55
N TYR A 619 -7.99 -18.51 -1.87
CA TYR A 619 -8.65 -17.51 -1.03
C TYR A 619 -8.83 -18.02 0.40
N ARG A 620 -9.35 -19.25 0.56
CA ARG A 620 -9.51 -19.88 1.88
C ARG A 620 -8.20 -20.00 2.63
N ALA A 621 -7.13 -20.49 1.99
CA ALA A 621 -5.83 -20.61 2.62
C ALA A 621 -5.26 -19.26 3.06
N LEU A 622 -5.34 -18.24 2.20
CA LEU A 622 -4.86 -16.90 2.50
C LEU A 622 -5.65 -16.25 3.65
N THR A 623 -6.98 -16.31 3.64
CA THR A 623 -7.80 -15.74 4.71
C THR A 623 -7.49 -16.38 6.06
N HIS A 624 -7.32 -17.70 6.12
CA HIS A 624 -6.94 -18.39 7.36
C HIS A 624 -5.53 -18.01 7.85
N LEU A 625 -4.56 -17.88 6.95
CA LEU A 625 -3.19 -17.50 7.29
C LEU A 625 -3.13 -16.05 7.80
N VAL A 626 -3.73 -15.12 7.04
CA VAL A 626 -3.75 -13.69 7.33
C VAL A 626 -4.46 -13.40 8.66
N PHE A 627 -5.65 -13.98 8.87
CA PHE A 627 -6.39 -13.74 10.12
C PHE A 627 -5.74 -14.39 11.34
N GLY A 628 -4.93 -15.45 11.15
CA GLY A 628 -4.07 -15.96 12.22
C GLY A 628 -3.05 -14.93 12.69
N VAL A 629 -2.40 -14.23 11.75
CA VAL A 629 -1.46 -13.15 12.07
C VAL A 629 -2.17 -11.94 12.66
N VAL A 630 -3.39 -11.61 12.18
CA VAL A 630 -4.23 -10.56 12.77
C VAL A 630 -4.60 -10.87 14.23
N GLN A 631 -5.01 -12.10 14.53
CA GLN A 631 -5.32 -12.51 15.90
C GLN A 631 -4.08 -12.41 16.79
N LEU A 632 -2.93 -12.86 16.28
CA LEU A 632 -1.65 -12.76 16.99
C LEU A 632 -1.25 -11.29 17.26
N MET A 633 -1.47 -10.39 16.30
CA MET A 633 -1.26 -8.95 16.49
C MET A 633 -2.15 -8.40 17.62
N GLY A 634 -3.44 -8.74 17.63
CA GLY A 634 -4.35 -8.32 18.69
C GLY A 634 -3.93 -8.80 20.08
N ARG A 635 -3.42 -10.04 20.19
CA ARG A 635 -2.87 -10.58 21.44
C ARG A 635 -1.64 -9.83 21.91
N VAL A 636 -0.65 -9.65 21.04
CA VAL A 636 0.61 -8.95 21.35
C VAL A 636 0.34 -7.49 21.76
N GLU A 637 -0.68 -6.86 21.21
CA GLU A 637 -1.03 -5.48 21.57
C GLU A 637 -1.81 -5.35 22.89
N CYS A 638 -2.46 -6.42 23.38
CA CYS A 638 -3.31 -6.38 24.57
C CYS A 638 -2.74 -7.13 25.79
N ARG A 639 -1.76 -8.04 25.61
CA ARG A 639 -1.22 -8.88 26.70
C ARG A 639 0.15 -8.38 27.18
N GLU A 640 0.30 -8.23 28.50
CA GLU A 640 1.57 -7.86 29.13
C GLU A 640 2.47 -9.07 29.48
N THR A 641 1.91 -10.26 29.71
CA THR A 641 2.64 -11.48 30.14
C THR A 641 2.50 -12.62 29.13
N GLY A 642 3.55 -13.43 28.92
CA GLY A 642 3.60 -14.48 27.88
C GLY A 642 3.89 -13.96 26.46
N ALA A 643 3.97 -12.63 26.30
CA ALA A 643 4.06 -11.93 25.02
C ALA A 643 5.38 -12.14 24.24
N LYS A 644 6.43 -12.72 24.82
CA LYS A 644 7.74 -12.80 24.15
C LYS A 644 7.71 -13.76 22.96
N ASP A 645 7.20 -14.97 23.14
CA ASP A 645 7.11 -15.97 22.06
C ASP A 645 6.10 -15.54 20.98
N GLU A 646 4.93 -15.03 21.39
CA GLU A 646 3.93 -14.48 20.47
C GLU A 646 4.46 -13.27 19.68
N SER A 647 5.22 -12.39 20.31
CA SER A 647 5.86 -11.24 19.65
C SER A 647 6.94 -11.66 18.66
N LEU A 648 7.75 -12.67 19.01
CA LEU A 648 8.74 -13.26 18.08
C LEU A 648 8.05 -13.91 16.87
N ARG A 649 6.97 -14.66 17.10
CA ARG A 649 6.14 -15.24 16.01
C ARG A 649 5.54 -14.14 15.15
N LEU A 650 4.98 -13.09 15.74
CA LEU A 650 4.41 -11.97 15.00
C LEU A 650 5.45 -11.29 14.13
N ARG A 651 6.63 -11.00 14.71
CA ARG A 651 7.77 -10.40 14.00
C ARG A 651 8.19 -11.27 12.81
N MET A 652 8.20 -12.59 12.96
CA MET A 652 8.56 -13.52 11.90
C MET A 652 7.46 -13.60 10.82
N LEU A 653 6.20 -13.79 11.23
CA LEU A 653 5.08 -14.08 10.33
C LEU A 653 4.61 -12.85 9.55
N THR A 654 4.78 -11.64 10.09
CA THR A 654 4.33 -10.40 9.44
C THR A 654 4.94 -10.17 8.04
N PRO A 655 6.27 -10.19 7.85
CA PRO A 655 6.86 -10.04 6.51
C PRO A 655 6.54 -11.24 5.60
N VAL A 656 6.43 -12.44 6.17
CA VAL A 656 6.07 -13.67 5.46
C VAL A 656 4.67 -13.57 4.86
N VAL A 657 3.68 -13.23 5.68
CA VAL A 657 2.28 -13.19 5.25
C VAL A 657 2.04 -12.06 4.25
N LYS A 658 2.69 -10.91 4.42
CA LYS A 658 2.63 -9.81 3.46
C LYS A 658 3.07 -10.27 2.07
N ALA A 659 4.29 -10.80 1.98
CA ALA A 659 4.85 -11.18 0.69
C ALA A 659 4.07 -12.33 0.04
N PHE A 660 3.72 -13.35 0.82
CA PHE A 660 2.99 -14.51 0.32
C PHE A 660 1.59 -14.14 -0.15
N ALA A 661 0.84 -13.35 0.62
CA ALA A 661 -0.50 -12.91 0.23
C ALA A 661 -0.46 -12.04 -1.02
N ALA A 662 0.44 -11.04 -1.08
CA ALA A 662 0.56 -10.16 -2.23
C ALA A 662 0.91 -10.92 -3.53
N GLU A 663 1.87 -11.84 -3.46
CA GLU A 663 2.27 -12.65 -4.62
C GLU A 663 1.14 -13.59 -5.08
N LYS A 664 0.56 -14.37 -4.15
CA LYS A 664 -0.42 -15.39 -4.51
C LYS A 664 -1.79 -14.81 -4.85
N ALA A 665 -2.26 -13.80 -4.12
CA ALA A 665 -3.54 -13.16 -4.42
C ALA A 665 -3.55 -12.58 -5.83
N SER A 666 -2.45 -11.93 -6.26
CA SER A 666 -2.31 -11.37 -7.60
C SER A 666 -2.55 -12.42 -8.69
N GLY A 667 -1.88 -13.57 -8.61
CA GLY A 667 -2.12 -14.67 -9.55
C GLY A 667 -3.56 -15.21 -9.48
N GLY A 668 -4.14 -15.32 -8.28
CA GLY A 668 -5.53 -15.74 -8.12
C GLY A 668 -6.54 -14.79 -8.77
N MET A 669 -6.29 -13.48 -8.75
CA MET A 669 -7.12 -12.47 -9.38
C MET A 669 -7.05 -12.55 -10.91
N GLU A 670 -5.87 -12.76 -11.47
CA GLU A 670 -5.68 -12.98 -12.91
C GLU A 670 -6.46 -14.21 -13.39
N GLU A 671 -6.45 -15.28 -12.60
CA GLU A 671 -7.21 -16.50 -12.92
C GLU A 671 -8.73 -16.30 -12.82
N ALA A 672 -9.19 -15.56 -11.81
CA ALA A 672 -10.59 -15.18 -11.69
C ALA A 672 -11.04 -14.31 -12.87
N MET A 673 -10.21 -13.38 -13.33
CA MET A 673 -10.48 -12.56 -14.52
C MET A 673 -10.56 -13.44 -15.78
N ALA A 674 -9.60 -14.33 -15.98
CA ALA A 674 -9.56 -15.24 -17.14
C ALA A 674 -10.80 -16.15 -17.20
N ALA A 675 -11.39 -16.50 -16.05
CA ALA A 675 -12.60 -17.32 -15.98
C ALA A 675 -13.83 -16.67 -16.66
N LEU A 676 -13.87 -15.35 -16.80
CA LEU A 676 -14.94 -14.64 -17.52
C LEU A 676 -14.68 -14.54 -19.04
N GLY A 677 -13.48 -14.89 -19.52
CA GLY A 677 -13.04 -14.66 -20.89
C GLY A 677 -13.01 -13.17 -21.23
N GLY A 678 -13.45 -12.79 -22.42
CA GLY A 678 -13.45 -11.40 -22.87
C GLY A 678 -14.21 -10.44 -21.94
N ALA A 679 -15.27 -10.92 -21.27
CA ALA A 679 -16.01 -10.11 -20.29
C ALA A 679 -15.17 -9.75 -19.07
N GLY A 680 -14.18 -10.58 -18.69
CA GLY A 680 -13.26 -10.31 -17.58
C GLY A 680 -12.30 -9.16 -17.87
N TYR A 681 -11.97 -8.94 -19.15
CA TYR A 681 -11.05 -7.90 -19.60
C TYR A 681 -11.70 -6.49 -19.67
N MET A 682 -12.98 -6.38 -19.33
CA MET A 682 -13.72 -5.11 -19.33
C MET A 682 -13.51 -4.37 -18.00
N GLU A 683 -13.26 -3.05 -18.02
CA GLU A 683 -13.02 -2.27 -16.78
C GLU A 683 -14.31 -2.09 -15.96
N GLU A 684 -15.48 -2.14 -16.60
CA GLU A 684 -16.80 -1.91 -15.99
C GLU A 684 -17.16 -2.94 -14.92
N ASN A 685 -16.57 -4.14 -14.97
CA ASN A 685 -16.82 -5.20 -14.02
C ASN A 685 -15.97 -5.07 -12.72
N GLY A 686 -14.99 -4.16 -12.70
CA GLY A 686 -14.10 -3.90 -11.56
C GLY A 686 -12.85 -4.79 -11.45
N PHE A 687 -12.65 -5.82 -12.28
CA PHE A 687 -11.44 -6.66 -12.28
C PHE A 687 -10.18 -5.87 -12.58
N GLY A 688 -10.20 -5.09 -13.67
CA GLY A 688 -9.04 -4.30 -14.11
C GLY A 688 -8.54 -3.39 -12.99
N ARG A 689 -9.46 -2.66 -12.36
CA ARG A 689 -9.15 -1.86 -11.15
C ARG A 689 -8.61 -2.71 -10.01
N ALA A 690 -9.30 -3.77 -9.59
CA ALA A 690 -8.89 -4.59 -8.45
C ALA A 690 -7.48 -5.18 -8.62
N ILE A 691 -7.13 -5.66 -9.82
CA ILE A 691 -5.80 -6.17 -10.14
C ILE A 691 -4.77 -5.04 -10.12
N ARG A 692 -5.03 -3.93 -10.83
CA ARG A 692 -4.10 -2.78 -10.88
C ARG A 692 -3.82 -2.19 -9.49
N ASP A 693 -4.85 -2.12 -8.66
CA ASP A 693 -4.73 -1.60 -7.29
C ASP A 693 -3.97 -2.60 -6.40
N ALA A 694 -4.32 -3.88 -6.42
CA ALA A 694 -3.67 -4.89 -5.59
C ALA A 694 -2.21 -5.18 -5.99
N LEU A 695 -1.82 -4.94 -7.25
CA LEU A 695 -0.42 -5.10 -7.70
C LEU A 695 0.55 -4.20 -6.95
N VAL A 696 0.09 -3.11 -6.32
CA VAL A 696 0.94 -2.25 -5.47
C VAL A 696 1.46 -2.99 -4.24
N GLU A 697 0.76 -4.04 -3.81
CA GLU A 697 1.10 -4.81 -2.62
C GLU A 697 2.21 -5.83 -2.89
N LYS A 698 2.47 -6.18 -4.15
CA LYS A 698 3.54 -7.09 -4.55
C LYS A 698 4.88 -6.37 -4.42
#